data_AF-A0A2H9MJE2-F1
#
_entry.id   AF-A0A2H9MJE2-F1
#
_cell.length_a   1.000
_cell.length_b   1.000
_cell.length_c   1.000
_cell.angle_alpha   90.00
_cell.angle_beta   90.00
_cell.angle_gamma   90.00
#
_symmetry.space_group_name_H-M   'P 1'
#
loop_
_entity.id
_entity.type
_entity.pdbx_description
1 polymer ?
#
loop_
_entity_poly.entity_id
_entity_poly.type
_entity_poly.pdbx_seq_one_letter_code
_entity_poly.pdbx_strand_id
1 'polypeptide(L)'
;LNSVLIVEVYYDTHLKDEPEEYVRIYNPTSEAVDIGNWSITDLEGSAVFPEGTILTSNSSFYITRNATAFYEEMHFKPDFAYYENIDDVPLMNREGNLRLANTSDEVILKDNQNNVVDVVVYGDSDYDGVGWDSNPANGVGEGTVLRRNTDEETGLYLDTNTSSDWDSLRMYKIGQSEFSYETFMFSGNVTCFVSPDSSYEAIINEIDSARESISISVYQFTSIHLAESLINASKRNITVKVFLEGLPAFWNMTNVNKTHYENNSYPYREAYAEKYIAKILYENETEVRFMIKDDKQNIHDRYRYIHSKFIVVDNSSVIISSENLKQAGIPADNTYGNRGWGVIIRNNETAKYFSDVFFDDWNPEMKDSFPFTPEHTKYGNPPEWFEFDKTIYTGNYEPVFSGITINGLFNVSPVLSPDTSLLETSSVIGMINSAKTSVYIEQLSCKINWNYYSNVCDNLYLNAAIDAARRGCDVKILMDSRYTDFDKDNLDDNYNTVLYINKLATKMKENGKLEGHLEARLAYLDGLTKVHNKGVIVDSSKVLVSSISWDYNSVFNNREAGVIIENQNAAEYYEQVFYRDWNVSHNVSNPTPPNITERSILITEVYYDTYLQYEPEEYLCIHNPTTDSVDISGWQITDQDSDYKGYEGTILFPEGTILDGGKSLYITRNATAFYEEMRFMPDFEYMVDSHIDVKQMEIIDSSAHVDQRGPRFGNAGDEIILTDDYYHFDEQYNHIIDVVVYGNSSYVYEHPNRGWYGKTVDNVSQGVILKRNINETTGQYVDTNTSSDWESPHIYRPGQSHFPYQSFTFTGNVTAFVSPDCSYETLVSEIDTAKFSMYINLYQFSSPFLMEHVINVSNRGVDVKVFLEGGPVGGFTDAGKYIAQQLHDNGCEVRYMITNDTQDIHDRYRFNHAKYVVIDNATVMVMSENWGNTGIPKDSSYGNRGWGIIVRNKDVANYFATIFFDDWDPNSKDSYAYNSSHPIYGAPLDDFEMNYDIPSGNYAPQFNSSTFYGEFTVSPVLSPDTSLLETSSVIGMINSAEKNVYIEQLSCKINWNYYSTVCDNLYLNAAIDAARRGCDVKILLDSRYIDPDDNKTDNLDTVTYINKIAEKENLSLEARLVYLKNLSKIHNKGVIVDCNKTLISSINWGYNSVINNREAGVIIENRDFAEYFTNAFFYDWNAGNEADNDNEDASPDDADNEKAGWSPSSWQIMFLVIIIILIISVIRDIYKRRRR
;
A
#
# COMPACT_ATOMS: atom_id res chain seq x y z
N LEU A 1 14.82 5.82 -60.98
CA LEU A 1 14.61 7.28 -60.89
C LEU A 1 15.06 7.89 -62.20
N ASN A 2 14.14 8.35 -63.06
CA ASN A 2 14.46 8.84 -64.40
C ASN A 2 14.00 10.29 -64.65
N SER A 3 13.56 11.01 -63.62
CA SER A 3 12.99 12.35 -63.70
C SER A 3 13.41 13.21 -62.49
N VAL A 4 13.21 14.52 -62.58
CA VAL A 4 13.39 15.47 -61.48
C VAL A 4 12.34 15.19 -60.41
N LEU A 5 12.73 15.25 -59.13
CA LEU A 5 11.89 14.96 -57.98
C LEU A 5 11.71 16.21 -57.12
N ILE A 6 10.55 16.38 -56.51
CA ILE A 6 10.30 17.19 -55.33
C ILE A 6 10.86 16.40 -54.14
N VAL A 7 11.72 17.02 -53.33
CA VAL A 7 12.43 16.33 -52.23
C VAL A 7 12.22 16.97 -50.87
N GLU A 8 11.84 18.25 -50.80
CA GLU A 8 11.47 18.93 -49.55
C GLU A 8 10.30 19.89 -49.81
N VAL A 9 9.41 19.99 -48.82
CA VAL A 9 8.33 20.98 -48.76
C VAL A 9 8.29 21.55 -47.35
N TYR A 10 8.35 22.87 -47.23
CA TYR A 10 8.21 23.59 -45.97
C TYR A 10 7.00 24.51 -46.07
N TYR A 11 5.89 24.07 -45.48
CA TYR A 11 4.58 24.68 -45.66
C TYR A 11 3.98 25.23 -44.34
N ASP A 12 4.27 24.63 -43.19
CA ASP A 12 3.86 25.11 -41.86
C ASP A 12 5.08 25.77 -41.19
N THR A 13 5.33 27.03 -41.53
CA THR A 13 6.58 27.72 -41.21
C THR A 13 6.51 28.51 -39.89
N HIS A 14 7.66 28.91 -39.33
CA HIS A 14 7.67 29.65 -38.05
C HIS A 14 7.21 31.10 -38.17
N LEU A 15 7.39 31.74 -39.34
CA LEU A 15 7.01 33.13 -39.48
C LEU A 15 5.52 33.25 -39.80
N LYS A 16 4.90 34.25 -39.16
CA LYS A 16 3.52 34.59 -39.42
C LYS A 16 3.30 34.93 -40.91
N ASP A 17 2.20 34.42 -41.46
CA ASP A 17 1.78 34.56 -42.85
C ASP A 17 2.66 33.78 -43.85
N GLU A 18 3.57 32.94 -43.35
CA GLU A 18 4.49 32.03 -44.04
C GLU A 18 5.10 32.61 -45.33
N PRO A 19 5.76 33.79 -45.28
CA PRO A 19 6.42 34.35 -46.45
C PRO A 19 7.57 33.50 -47.00
N GLU A 20 8.09 32.55 -46.25
CA GLU A 20 9.28 31.74 -46.52
C GLU A 20 8.98 30.29 -46.91
N GLU A 21 7.71 29.92 -47.09
CA GLU A 21 7.32 28.63 -47.66
C GLU A 21 8.21 28.27 -48.85
N TYR A 22 8.68 27.03 -48.91
CA TYR A 22 9.52 26.60 -50.03
C TYR A 22 9.27 25.17 -50.47
N VAL A 23 9.64 24.92 -51.72
CA VAL A 23 9.72 23.60 -52.35
C VAL A 23 11.15 23.42 -52.85
N ARG A 24 11.77 22.28 -52.54
CA ARG A 24 13.06 21.88 -53.09
C ARG A 24 12.85 20.80 -54.14
N ILE A 25 13.43 21.00 -55.31
CA ILE A 25 13.51 19.98 -56.36
C ILE A 25 14.94 19.47 -56.52
N TYR A 26 15.11 18.22 -56.95
CA TYR A 26 16.38 17.54 -57.15
C TYR A 26 16.41 16.79 -58.47
N ASN A 27 17.53 16.85 -59.17
CA ASN A 27 17.77 16.07 -60.38
C ASN A 27 18.65 14.83 -60.06
N PRO A 28 18.05 13.63 -59.88
CA PRO A 28 18.80 12.40 -59.64
C PRO A 28 19.45 11.81 -60.90
N THR A 29 19.21 12.40 -62.08
CA THR A 29 19.73 11.85 -63.34
C THR A 29 21.19 12.22 -63.54
N SER A 30 21.91 11.44 -64.34
CA SER A 30 23.32 11.69 -64.67
C SER A 30 23.53 12.87 -65.64
N GLU A 31 22.46 13.50 -66.13
CA GLU A 31 22.49 14.56 -67.14
C GLU A 31 21.77 15.82 -66.62
N ALA A 32 22.08 16.97 -67.20
CA ALA A 32 21.33 18.19 -66.90
C ALA A 32 19.94 18.16 -67.55
N VAL A 33 18.92 18.68 -66.87
CA VAL A 33 17.53 18.76 -67.36
C VAL A 33 17.16 20.23 -67.60
N ASP A 34 16.65 20.53 -68.78
CA ASP A 34 16.05 21.83 -69.09
C ASP A 34 14.63 21.87 -68.53
N ILE A 35 14.47 22.63 -67.45
CA ILE A 35 13.19 22.84 -66.75
C ILE A 35 12.58 24.21 -67.10
N GLY A 36 13.08 24.88 -68.14
CA GLY A 36 12.52 26.14 -68.61
C GLY A 36 11.04 26.00 -68.99
N ASN A 37 10.21 26.89 -68.47
CA ASN A 37 8.75 26.86 -68.60
C ASN A 37 8.05 25.67 -67.92
N TRP A 38 8.75 24.90 -67.07
CA TRP A 38 8.08 23.98 -66.13
C TRP A 38 7.40 24.79 -65.03
N SER A 39 6.45 24.18 -64.32
CA SER A 39 5.72 24.86 -63.24
C SER A 39 5.56 24.02 -61.98
N ILE A 40 5.47 24.71 -60.84
CA ILE A 40 5.04 24.16 -59.55
C ILE A 40 3.64 24.72 -59.27
N THR A 41 2.70 23.89 -58.81
CA THR A 41 1.31 24.27 -58.56
C THR A 41 0.70 23.49 -57.40
N ASP A 42 -0.16 24.15 -56.64
CA ASP A 42 -1.09 23.63 -55.63
C ASP A 42 -2.50 23.37 -56.20
N LEU A 43 -2.71 23.64 -57.49
CA LEU A 43 -4.00 23.70 -58.21
C LEU A 43 -4.74 25.05 -58.06
N GLU A 44 -4.56 25.81 -56.98
CA GLU A 44 -5.09 27.18 -56.81
C GLU A 44 -4.25 28.26 -57.50
N GLY A 45 -2.95 28.01 -57.65
CA GLY A 45 -1.97 28.86 -58.30
C GLY A 45 -0.79 28.07 -58.83
N SER A 46 0.08 28.75 -59.58
CA SER A 46 1.30 28.16 -60.11
C SER A 46 2.43 29.17 -60.22
N ALA A 47 3.66 28.68 -60.14
CA ALA A 47 4.88 29.42 -60.43
C ALA A 47 5.62 28.72 -61.56
N VAL A 48 5.96 29.45 -62.62
CA VAL A 48 6.60 28.93 -63.84
C VAL A 48 8.05 29.37 -63.92
N PHE A 49 8.97 28.42 -64.11
CA PHE A 49 10.40 28.69 -64.25
C PHE A 49 10.69 29.54 -65.50
N PRO A 50 11.62 30.51 -65.41
CA PRO A 50 12.07 31.28 -66.57
C PRO A 50 12.59 30.38 -67.71
N GLU A 51 12.40 30.83 -68.96
CA GLU A 51 12.93 30.13 -70.14
C GLU A 51 14.45 29.94 -70.04
N GLY A 52 14.94 28.74 -70.36
CA GLY A 52 16.37 28.40 -70.32
C GLY A 52 16.92 28.03 -68.95
N THR A 53 16.05 27.77 -67.95
CA THR A 53 16.46 27.29 -66.63
C THR A 53 16.95 25.85 -66.72
N ILE A 54 18.23 25.61 -66.37
CA ILE A 54 18.86 24.28 -66.40
C ILE A 54 19.13 23.79 -64.98
N LEU A 55 18.57 22.65 -64.61
CA LEU A 55 18.88 21.95 -63.35
C LEU A 55 19.96 20.88 -63.63
N THR A 56 21.17 21.09 -63.12
CA THR A 56 22.30 20.20 -63.39
C THR A 56 22.16 18.83 -62.72
N SER A 57 22.90 17.83 -63.19
CA SER A 57 22.92 16.49 -62.59
C SER A 57 23.33 16.54 -61.11
N ASN A 58 22.63 15.77 -60.27
CA ASN A 58 22.84 15.68 -58.81
C ASN A 58 22.85 17.04 -58.10
N SER A 59 21.99 17.97 -58.55
CA SER A 59 21.84 19.28 -57.93
C SER A 59 20.37 19.57 -57.60
N SER A 60 20.15 20.55 -56.73
CA SER A 60 18.82 20.99 -56.31
C SER A 60 18.59 22.45 -56.62
N PHE A 61 17.32 22.84 -56.71
CA PHE A 61 16.90 24.23 -56.56
C PHE A 61 15.94 24.38 -55.39
N TYR A 62 16.11 25.46 -54.62
CA TYR A 62 15.17 25.95 -53.63
C TYR A 62 14.28 27.02 -54.24
N ILE A 63 12.97 26.80 -54.20
CA ILE A 63 11.95 27.69 -54.71
C ILE A 63 11.11 28.19 -53.54
N THR A 64 11.14 29.48 -53.26
CA THR A 64 10.42 30.04 -52.10
C THR A 64 9.42 31.13 -52.49
N ARG A 65 8.49 31.44 -51.61
CA ARG A 65 7.57 32.55 -51.78
C ARG A 65 8.29 33.91 -51.71
N ASN A 66 9.05 34.19 -50.65
CA ASN A 66 9.81 35.44 -50.44
C ASN A 66 11.27 35.16 -50.09
N ALA A 67 12.19 35.60 -50.96
CA ALA A 67 13.61 35.34 -50.78
C ALA A 67 14.24 36.00 -49.54
N THR A 68 13.65 37.09 -49.04
CA THR A 68 14.14 37.80 -47.84
C THR A 68 13.85 36.98 -46.60
N ALA A 69 12.59 36.57 -46.44
CA ALA A 69 12.14 35.79 -45.29
C ALA A 69 12.87 34.45 -45.24
N PHE A 70 13.02 33.78 -46.40
CA PHE A 70 13.83 32.56 -46.52
C PHE A 70 15.26 32.77 -46.04
N TYR A 71 15.95 33.84 -46.48
CA TYR A 71 17.33 34.08 -46.05
C TYR A 71 17.46 34.40 -44.55
N GLU A 72 16.47 35.09 -43.97
CA GLU A 72 16.47 35.44 -42.55
C GLU A 72 16.32 34.24 -41.60
N GLU A 73 15.72 33.15 -42.09
CA GLU A 73 15.52 31.90 -41.35
C GLU A 73 16.55 30.82 -41.73
N MET A 74 16.81 30.61 -43.02
CA MET A 74 17.66 29.52 -43.53
C MET A 74 19.15 29.88 -43.57
N HIS A 75 19.49 31.17 -43.52
CA HIS A 75 20.87 31.69 -43.60
C HIS A 75 21.62 31.41 -44.92
N PHE A 76 20.91 30.99 -45.98
CA PHE A 76 21.40 30.94 -47.36
C PHE A 76 20.32 31.44 -48.34
N LYS A 77 20.70 31.78 -49.58
CA LYS A 77 19.76 32.31 -50.58
C LYS A 77 19.02 31.18 -51.30
N PRO A 78 17.72 31.33 -51.60
CA PRO A 78 17.02 30.42 -52.49
C PRO A 78 17.45 30.65 -53.94
N ASP A 79 17.19 29.66 -54.81
CA ASP A 79 17.51 29.76 -56.24
C ASP A 79 16.45 30.55 -57.01
N PHE A 80 15.17 30.45 -56.59
CA PHE A 80 14.05 31.14 -57.21
C PHE A 80 13.04 31.64 -56.18
N ALA A 81 12.32 32.71 -56.51
CA ALA A 81 11.20 33.21 -55.74
C ALA A 81 9.98 33.57 -56.60
N TYR A 82 8.78 33.66 -56.00
CA TYR A 82 7.53 33.99 -56.73
C TYR A 82 6.64 35.11 -56.10
N TYR A 83 7.10 35.79 -55.04
CA TYR A 83 6.55 37.04 -54.47
C TYR A 83 7.65 38.13 -54.26
N GLU A 84 7.46 39.10 -53.36
CA GLU A 84 8.38 40.23 -53.13
C GLU A 84 9.81 39.78 -52.77
N ASN A 85 10.83 40.44 -53.33
CA ASN A 85 12.23 40.02 -53.29
C ASN A 85 13.17 41.06 -52.67
N ILE A 86 14.31 40.59 -52.17
CA ILE A 86 15.60 41.32 -52.11
C ILE A 86 16.47 41.02 -53.35
N ASP A 87 17.49 41.84 -53.59
CA ASP A 87 18.34 41.82 -54.80
C ASP A 87 18.96 40.45 -55.16
N ASP A 88 19.04 40.20 -56.48
CA ASP A 88 19.72 39.10 -57.21
C ASP A 88 19.13 37.67 -57.16
N VAL A 89 17.91 37.44 -56.64
CA VAL A 89 17.19 36.14 -56.80
C VAL A 89 16.21 36.18 -57.98
N PRO A 90 16.31 35.27 -58.97
CA PRO A 90 15.38 35.18 -60.10
C PRO A 90 13.91 34.98 -59.70
N LEU A 91 13.00 35.70 -60.36
CA LEU A 91 11.55 35.57 -60.18
C LEU A 91 10.93 34.57 -61.16
N MET A 92 10.08 33.68 -60.65
CA MET A 92 9.20 32.83 -61.44
C MET A 92 7.93 33.58 -61.85
N ASN A 93 7.36 33.25 -63.01
CA ASN A 93 6.09 33.83 -63.45
C ASN A 93 4.94 33.18 -62.69
N ARG A 94 4.15 33.97 -61.96
CA ARG A 94 3.05 33.45 -61.14
C ARG A 94 1.69 33.61 -61.81
N GLU A 95 0.85 32.58 -61.71
CA GLU A 95 -0.59 32.62 -62.01
C GLU A 95 -1.38 32.16 -60.78
N GLY A 96 -2.54 32.75 -60.51
CA GLY A 96 -3.34 32.40 -59.31
C GLY A 96 -2.65 32.75 -57.99
N ASN A 97 -3.03 32.04 -56.91
CA ASN A 97 -2.49 32.22 -55.57
C ASN A 97 -1.87 30.93 -55.07
N LEU A 98 -0.61 30.69 -55.44
CA LEU A 98 0.19 29.55 -54.95
C LEU A 98 0.54 29.79 -53.48
N ARG A 99 -0.05 29.01 -52.58
CA ARG A 99 0.21 29.04 -51.13
C ARG A 99 -0.05 27.67 -50.53
N LEU A 100 0.95 27.13 -49.85
CA LEU A 100 0.90 25.78 -49.32
C LEU A 100 0.09 25.75 -48.02
N ALA A 101 -1.00 24.98 -47.98
CA ALA A 101 -1.86 24.92 -46.81
C ALA A 101 -1.28 24.00 -45.71
N ASN A 102 -1.40 24.43 -44.43
CA ASN A 102 -0.80 23.71 -43.29
C ASN A 102 -1.49 22.40 -42.96
N THR A 103 -2.78 22.25 -43.29
CA THR A 103 -3.56 21.05 -42.96
C THR A 103 -3.52 19.97 -44.04
N SER A 104 -3.44 20.39 -45.31
CA SER A 104 -3.60 19.50 -46.46
C SER A 104 -3.30 20.25 -47.74
N ASP A 105 -2.45 19.71 -48.61
CA ASP A 105 -2.21 20.26 -49.94
C ASP A 105 -1.51 19.26 -50.85
N GLU A 106 -1.32 19.64 -52.11
CA GLU A 106 -0.52 18.93 -53.10
C GLU A 106 0.50 19.85 -53.75
N VAL A 107 1.74 19.38 -53.89
CA VAL A 107 2.76 20.08 -54.67
C VAL A 107 3.02 19.29 -55.93
N ILE A 108 2.63 19.85 -57.07
CA ILE A 108 2.73 19.18 -58.37
C ILE A 108 3.77 19.90 -59.23
N LEU A 109 4.81 19.17 -59.63
CA LEU A 109 5.78 19.61 -60.63
C LEU A 109 5.28 19.20 -62.02
N LYS A 110 5.12 20.16 -62.95
CA LYS A 110 4.67 19.91 -64.33
C LYS A 110 5.71 20.34 -65.34
N ASP A 111 5.85 19.56 -66.41
CA ASP A 111 6.70 19.92 -67.54
C ASP A 111 6.10 21.05 -68.38
N ASN A 112 6.85 21.53 -69.37
CA ASN A 112 6.41 22.59 -70.30
C ASN A 112 5.29 22.16 -71.28
N GLN A 113 4.79 20.93 -71.21
CA GLN A 113 3.58 20.46 -71.88
C GLN A 113 2.40 20.26 -70.90
N ASN A 114 2.55 20.66 -69.63
CA ASN A 114 1.61 20.42 -68.53
C ASN A 114 1.42 18.94 -68.14
N ASN A 115 2.35 18.05 -68.51
CA ASN A 115 2.36 16.70 -67.95
C ASN A 115 2.92 16.74 -66.53
N VAL A 116 2.38 15.93 -65.63
CA VAL A 116 2.92 15.76 -64.28
C VAL A 116 4.26 15.04 -64.36
N VAL A 117 5.27 15.62 -63.70
CA VAL A 117 6.64 15.08 -63.59
C VAL A 117 6.83 14.40 -62.24
N ASP A 118 6.40 15.04 -61.16
CA ASP A 118 6.43 14.51 -59.80
C ASP A 118 5.35 15.20 -58.95
N VAL A 119 4.89 14.50 -57.90
CA VAL A 119 3.86 14.99 -56.98
C VAL A 119 4.22 14.58 -55.56
N VAL A 120 3.95 15.46 -54.61
CA VAL A 120 3.77 15.09 -53.21
C VAL A 120 2.41 15.57 -52.73
N VAL A 121 1.69 14.67 -52.07
CA VAL A 121 0.37 14.92 -51.48
C VAL A 121 0.52 14.73 -49.98
N TYR A 122 0.05 15.67 -49.16
CA TYR A 122 0.19 15.59 -47.70
C TYR A 122 -1.05 16.02 -46.93
N GLY A 123 -1.14 15.59 -45.67
CA GLY A 123 -2.24 15.94 -44.77
C GLY A 123 -3.58 15.31 -45.18
N ASP A 124 -4.65 16.09 -45.11
CA ASP A 124 -6.03 15.62 -45.39
C ASP A 124 -6.46 15.77 -46.87
N SER A 125 -5.51 15.88 -47.81
CA SER A 125 -5.81 16.05 -49.23
C SER A 125 -6.63 14.87 -49.80
N ASP A 126 -7.60 15.16 -50.67
CA ASP A 126 -8.39 14.17 -51.42
C ASP A 126 -7.90 13.96 -52.86
N TYR A 127 -6.69 14.41 -53.18
CA TYR A 127 -6.11 14.31 -54.51
C TYR A 127 -6.04 12.87 -55.02
N ASP A 128 -6.71 12.62 -56.14
CA ASP A 128 -6.73 11.32 -56.86
C ASP A 128 -6.12 11.41 -58.28
N GLY A 129 -5.33 12.46 -58.53
CA GLY A 129 -4.74 12.77 -59.82
C GLY A 129 -3.51 11.92 -60.18
N VAL A 130 -3.00 12.14 -61.40
CA VAL A 130 -1.85 11.38 -61.94
C VAL A 130 -0.58 11.73 -61.17
N GLY A 131 0.21 10.72 -60.78
CA GLY A 131 1.51 10.91 -60.13
C GLY A 131 1.53 10.58 -58.63
N TRP A 132 0.42 10.10 -58.07
CA TRP A 132 0.34 9.66 -56.68
C TRP A 132 -0.54 8.40 -56.56
N ASP A 133 -0.03 7.34 -55.94
CA ASP A 133 -0.64 6.00 -55.92
C ASP A 133 -0.98 5.51 -54.49
N SER A 134 -1.09 6.41 -53.51
CA SER A 134 -1.47 6.07 -52.12
C SER A 134 -2.31 7.16 -51.44
N ASN A 135 -2.58 6.99 -50.14
CA ASN A 135 -3.03 8.08 -49.29
C ASN A 135 -1.96 9.19 -49.23
N PRO A 136 -2.33 10.43 -48.84
CA PRO A 136 -1.36 11.49 -48.56
C PRO A 136 -0.29 11.08 -47.55
N ALA A 137 0.90 11.68 -47.68
CA ALA A 137 1.94 11.62 -46.65
C ALA A 137 1.46 12.25 -45.34
N ASN A 138 2.00 11.77 -44.22
CA ASN A 138 1.68 12.34 -42.92
C ASN A 138 2.10 13.82 -42.89
N GLY A 139 1.17 14.69 -42.51
CA GLY A 139 1.47 16.10 -42.29
C GLY A 139 2.49 16.27 -41.15
N VAL A 140 3.42 17.18 -41.34
CA VAL A 140 4.34 17.68 -40.31
C VAL A 140 3.81 18.99 -39.72
N GLY A 141 4.20 19.32 -38.49
CA GLY A 141 3.78 20.54 -37.81
C GLY A 141 4.80 21.69 -37.93
N GLU A 142 4.41 22.86 -37.42
CA GLU A 142 5.16 24.13 -37.45
C GLU A 142 6.68 23.94 -37.27
N GLY A 143 7.47 24.50 -38.19
CA GLY A 143 8.93 24.46 -38.12
C GLY A 143 9.58 23.19 -38.66
N THR A 144 8.78 22.24 -39.16
CA THR A 144 9.25 20.95 -39.67
C THR A 144 9.16 20.90 -41.20
N VAL A 145 10.17 20.33 -41.84
CA VAL A 145 10.25 20.11 -43.28
C VAL A 145 9.72 18.73 -43.60
N LEU A 146 8.71 18.64 -44.48
CA LEU A 146 8.30 17.38 -45.08
C LEU A 146 9.36 16.99 -46.11
N ARG A 147 10.02 15.85 -45.92
CA ARG A 147 11.20 15.46 -46.71
C ARG A 147 11.08 14.05 -47.25
N ARG A 148 11.52 13.88 -48.49
CA ARG A 148 11.58 12.59 -49.17
C ARG A 148 12.70 11.73 -48.57
N ASN A 149 12.35 10.51 -48.18
CA ASN A 149 13.22 9.48 -47.63
C ASN A 149 14.30 9.08 -48.63
N THR A 150 15.44 8.64 -48.08
CA THR A 150 16.55 8.06 -48.84
C THR A 150 16.77 6.62 -48.42
N ASP A 151 17.19 5.79 -49.35
CA ASP A 151 17.63 4.42 -49.08
C ASP A 151 18.95 4.43 -48.28
N GLU A 152 18.99 3.77 -47.12
CA GLU A 152 20.15 3.82 -46.21
C GLU A 152 21.44 3.25 -46.83
N GLU A 153 21.34 2.25 -47.73
CA GLU A 153 22.51 1.60 -48.33
C GLU A 153 23.09 2.42 -49.50
N THR A 154 22.22 3.04 -50.30
CA THR A 154 22.59 3.72 -51.56
C THR A 154 22.62 5.24 -51.45
N GLY A 155 21.94 5.82 -50.46
CA GLY A 155 21.78 7.26 -50.27
C GLY A 155 20.90 7.95 -51.31
N LEU A 156 20.17 7.18 -52.13
CA LEU A 156 19.30 7.71 -53.18
C LEU A 156 17.88 7.95 -52.66
N TYR A 157 17.22 9.01 -53.13
CA TYR A 157 15.82 9.29 -52.80
C TYR A 157 14.90 8.16 -53.26
N LEU A 158 13.93 7.80 -52.42
CA LEU A 158 12.87 6.85 -52.75
C LEU A 158 11.80 7.51 -53.63
N ASP A 159 11.24 6.77 -54.58
CA ASP A 159 10.20 7.26 -55.50
C ASP A 159 9.31 6.12 -55.96
N THR A 160 8.47 5.65 -55.06
CA THR A 160 7.37 4.73 -55.35
C THR A 160 6.07 5.45 -55.69
N ASN A 161 6.06 6.80 -55.69
CA ASN A 161 4.89 7.66 -55.82
C ASN A 161 3.85 7.41 -54.70
N THR A 162 4.33 7.13 -53.49
CA THR A 162 3.48 6.82 -52.34
C THR A 162 3.96 7.53 -51.08
N SER A 163 3.10 7.59 -50.06
CA SER A 163 3.39 8.24 -48.78
C SER A 163 4.65 7.71 -48.10
N SER A 164 5.01 6.44 -48.30
CA SER A 164 6.24 5.82 -47.78
C SER A 164 7.53 6.51 -48.24
N ASP A 165 7.49 7.22 -49.38
CA ASP A 165 8.61 8.03 -49.84
C ASP A 165 8.86 9.24 -48.93
N TRP A 166 7.92 9.59 -48.04
CA TRP A 166 7.92 10.83 -47.25
C TRP A 166 7.69 10.60 -45.75
N ASP A 167 7.05 9.49 -45.38
CA ASP A 167 6.79 9.08 -43.99
C ASP A 167 8.10 8.65 -43.29
N SER A 168 8.92 9.65 -42.93
CA SER A 168 10.23 9.49 -42.29
C SER A 168 10.12 9.17 -40.81
N LEU A 169 10.98 8.26 -40.32
CA LEU A 169 11.18 8.08 -38.88
C LEU A 169 11.83 9.32 -38.23
N ARG A 170 12.62 10.08 -38.99
CA ARG A 170 13.23 11.33 -38.50
C ARG A 170 12.33 12.52 -38.80
N MET A 171 12.10 13.37 -37.80
CA MET A 171 11.58 14.73 -38.00
C MET A 171 12.72 15.67 -38.38
N TYR A 172 12.54 16.43 -39.46
CA TYR A 172 13.53 17.41 -39.95
C TYR A 172 13.10 18.82 -39.56
N LYS A 173 13.69 19.39 -38.51
CA LYS A 173 13.45 20.79 -38.13
C LYS A 173 14.46 21.71 -38.78
N ILE A 174 14.04 22.94 -39.05
CA ILE A 174 14.93 23.97 -39.58
C ILE A 174 16.14 24.18 -38.65
N GLY A 175 17.33 24.23 -39.26
CA GLY A 175 18.61 24.42 -38.58
C GLY A 175 19.22 23.17 -37.93
N GLN A 176 18.55 22.02 -37.93
CA GLN A 176 19.16 20.76 -37.51
C GLN A 176 20.29 20.32 -38.47
N SER A 177 21.28 19.61 -37.92
CA SER A 177 22.39 19.07 -38.71
C SER A 177 22.00 17.81 -39.47
N GLU A 178 22.82 17.40 -40.44
CA GLU A 178 22.68 16.15 -41.18
C GLU A 178 24.02 15.42 -41.29
N PHE A 179 24.59 15.07 -40.15
CA PHE A 179 25.82 14.29 -40.16
C PHE A 179 25.56 12.85 -40.64
N SER A 180 26.37 12.36 -41.57
CA SER A 180 26.27 11.00 -42.09
C SER A 180 26.80 9.97 -41.07
N TYR A 181 26.24 8.76 -41.11
CA TYR A 181 26.75 7.65 -40.31
C TYR A 181 28.10 7.17 -40.86
N GLU A 182 29.13 7.23 -40.02
CA GLU A 182 30.50 6.89 -40.37
C GLU A 182 31.07 5.82 -39.43
N THR A 183 32.04 5.05 -39.90
CA THR A 183 32.77 4.08 -39.06
C THR A 183 34.27 4.25 -39.26
N PHE A 184 34.96 4.61 -38.18
CA PHE A 184 36.40 4.85 -38.17
C PHE A 184 37.14 3.61 -37.67
N MET A 185 37.93 3.00 -38.56
CA MET A 185 38.80 1.88 -38.21
C MET A 185 40.20 2.39 -37.88
N PHE A 186 40.68 2.15 -36.66
CA PHE A 186 42.02 2.58 -36.26
C PHE A 186 42.67 1.61 -35.27
N SER A 187 44.01 1.62 -35.25
CA SER A 187 44.77 1.02 -34.15
C SER A 187 45.21 2.10 -33.18
N GLY A 188 44.82 1.99 -31.92
CA GLY A 188 45.06 3.03 -30.93
C GLY A 188 44.62 2.62 -29.54
N ASN A 189 44.34 3.64 -28.72
CA ASN A 189 44.07 3.47 -27.29
C ASN A 189 42.67 4.00 -26.96
N VAL A 190 41.81 3.13 -26.45
CA VAL A 190 40.48 3.48 -25.94
C VAL A 190 40.45 3.25 -24.43
N THR A 191 39.96 4.22 -23.66
CA THR A 191 39.84 4.09 -22.20
C THR A 191 38.38 3.98 -21.80
N CYS A 192 37.99 2.86 -21.21
CA CYS A 192 36.64 2.63 -20.68
C CYS A 192 36.64 2.96 -19.18
N PHE A 193 35.60 3.67 -18.72
CA PHE A 193 35.43 4.04 -17.31
C PHE A 193 33.95 4.05 -16.92
N VAL A 194 33.69 4.03 -15.60
CA VAL A 194 32.34 4.04 -15.03
C VAL A 194 32.30 5.02 -13.86
N SER A 195 31.18 5.72 -13.72
CA SER A 195 30.89 6.57 -12.57
C SER A 195 30.10 5.81 -11.50
N PRO A 196 30.31 6.08 -10.20
CA PRO A 196 31.31 6.99 -9.65
C PRO A 196 32.73 6.40 -9.61
N ASP A 197 32.94 5.15 -10.01
CA ASP A 197 34.14 4.37 -9.67
C ASP A 197 35.50 4.92 -10.17
N SER A 198 35.56 5.48 -11.37
CA SER A 198 36.82 5.93 -12.01
C SER A 198 36.66 7.10 -13.00
N SER A 199 35.48 7.70 -13.04
CA SER A 199 35.12 8.69 -14.06
C SER A 199 35.86 10.01 -13.89
N TYR A 200 36.05 10.46 -12.65
CA TYR A 200 36.68 11.75 -12.36
C TYR A 200 38.15 11.78 -12.77
N GLU A 201 38.93 10.78 -12.37
CA GLU A 201 40.36 10.69 -12.73
C GLU A 201 40.54 10.50 -14.23
N ALA A 202 39.70 9.69 -14.88
CA ALA A 202 39.78 9.47 -16.32
C ALA A 202 39.61 10.78 -17.10
N ILE A 203 38.59 11.58 -16.75
CA ILE A 203 38.26 12.83 -17.44
C ILE A 203 39.30 13.92 -17.17
N ILE A 204 39.68 14.14 -15.91
CA ILE A 204 40.66 15.20 -15.57
C ILE A 204 42.02 14.92 -16.19
N ASN A 205 42.48 13.67 -16.17
CA ASN A 205 43.78 13.34 -16.77
C ASN A 205 43.82 13.67 -18.28
N GLU A 206 42.71 13.47 -18.99
CA GLU A 206 42.63 13.82 -20.42
C GLU A 206 42.59 15.34 -20.63
N ILE A 207 41.78 16.07 -19.86
CA ILE A 207 41.70 17.54 -19.91
C ILE A 207 43.06 18.18 -19.59
N ASP A 208 43.74 17.70 -18.54
CA ASP A 208 45.04 18.22 -18.12
C ASP A 208 46.15 17.88 -19.14
N SER A 209 45.96 16.85 -19.96
CA SER A 209 46.89 16.48 -21.03
C SER A 209 46.85 17.39 -22.25
N ALA A 210 45.76 18.15 -22.42
CA ALA A 210 45.52 19.02 -23.59
C ALA A 210 46.70 19.94 -23.88
N ARG A 211 46.88 20.29 -25.16
CA ARG A 211 47.97 21.15 -25.67
C ARG A 211 47.49 22.32 -26.53
N GLU A 212 46.33 22.22 -27.15
CA GLU A 212 45.85 23.18 -28.15
C GLU A 212 44.43 23.65 -27.84
N SER A 213 43.47 22.74 -27.68
CA SER A 213 42.06 23.11 -27.53
C SER A 213 41.23 22.10 -26.75
N ILE A 214 40.19 22.58 -26.05
CA ILE A 214 39.16 21.77 -25.41
C ILE A 214 37.79 22.34 -25.79
N SER A 215 36.91 21.50 -26.36
CA SER A 215 35.53 21.85 -26.71
C SER A 215 34.56 20.94 -25.97
N ILE A 216 33.57 21.50 -25.26
CA ILE A 216 32.65 20.76 -24.40
C ILE A 216 31.21 21.04 -24.81
N SER A 217 30.43 19.99 -25.08
CA SER A 217 28.98 20.07 -25.24
C SER A 217 28.32 19.21 -24.16
N VAL A 218 27.55 19.85 -23.27
CA VAL A 218 26.92 19.17 -22.12
C VAL A 218 25.60 19.82 -21.71
N TYR A 219 24.63 18.98 -21.34
CA TYR A 219 23.33 19.42 -20.81
C TYR A 219 23.42 20.18 -19.48
N GLN A 220 24.29 19.73 -18.57
CA GLN A 220 24.46 20.36 -17.26
C GLN A 220 25.92 20.35 -16.80
N PHE A 221 26.41 21.49 -16.32
CA PHE A 221 27.78 21.66 -15.80
C PHE A 221 27.79 22.44 -14.47
N THR A 222 27.86 21.70 -13.35
CA THR A 222 27.94 22.27 -11.99
C THR A 222 29.15 21.80 -11.19
N SER A 223 30.04 20.98 -11.75
CA SER A 223 31.25 20.52 -11.06
C SER A 223 32.34 21.60 -11.01
N ILE A 224 32.59 22.13 -9.81
CA ILE A 224 33.65 23.14 -9.60
C ILE A 224 35.05 22.59 -9.88
N HIS A 225 35.31 21.34 -9.54
CA HIS A 225 36.65 20.76 -9.70
C HIS A 225 37.00 20.49 -11.17
N LEU A 226 36.02 20.11 -11.99
CA LEU A 226 36.21 20.04 -13.44
C LEU A 226 36.42 21.44 -14.04
N ALA A 227 35.67 22.44 -13.58
CA ALA A 227 35.86 23.83 -14.01
C ALA A 227 37.25 24.37 -13.63
N GLU A 228 37.80 24.00 -12.47
CA GLU A 228 39.17 24.35 -12.06
C GLU A 228 40.23 23.77 -13.01
N SER A 229 40.07 22.54 -13.48
CA SER A 229 40.96 21.94 -14.49
C SER A 229 40.89 22.68 -15.83
N LEU A 230 39.70 23.09 -16.28
CA LEU A 230 39.53 23.91 -17.49
C LEU A 230 40.15 25.31 -17.35
N ILE A 231 39.99 25.96 -16.20
CA ILE A 231 40.64 27.24 -15.89
C ILE A 231 42.17 27.07 -15.94
N ASN A 232 42.70 25.96 -15.42
CA ASN A 232 44.12 25.66 -15.49
C ASN A 232 44.58 25.39 -16.93
N ALA A 233 43.75 24.80 -17.79
CA ALA A 233 44.04 24.67 -19.22
C ALA A 233 44.09 26.04 -19.91
N SER A 234 43.11 26.93 -19.66
CA SER A 234 43.12 28.30 -20.18
C SER A 234 44.38 29.06 -19.76
N LYS A 235 44.79 28.95 -18.50
CA LYS A 235 46.06 29.53 -17.99
C LYS A 235 47.33 28.95 -18.65
N ARG A 236 47.24 27.77 -19.29
CA ARG A 236 48.29 27.17 -20.12
C ARG A 236 48.22 27.63 -21.60
N ASN A 237 47.39 28.63 -21.92
CA ASN A 237 47.09 29.14 -23.26
C ASN A 237 46.39 28.11 -24.18
N ILE A 238 45.55 27.25 -23.60
CA ILE A 238 44.71 26.31 -24.36
C ILE A 238 43.36 26.97 -24.63
N THR A 239 42.87 26.88 -25.86
CA THR A 239 41.55 27.42 -26.22
C THR A 239 40.47 26.54 -25.62
N VAL A 240 39.66 27.07 -24.70
CA VAL A 240 38.55 26.33 -24.09
C VAL A 240 37.22 26.94 -24.54
N LYS A 241 36.31 26.10 -25.05
CA LYS A 241 34.96 26.47 -25.48
C LYS A 241 33.93 25.54 -24.84
N VAL A 242 32.88 26.10 -24.24
CA VAL A 242 31.85 25.35 -23.52
C VAL A 242 30.46 25.73 -24.01
N PHE A 243 29.75 24.77 -24.60
CA PHE A 243 28.38 24.89 -25.07
C PHE A 243 27.44 24.18 -24.09
N LEU A 244 26.48 24.92 -23.55
CA LEU A 244 25.55 24.48 -22.50
C LEU A 244 24.09 24.60 -22.96
N GLU A 245 23.21 23.85 -22.32
CA GLU A 245 21.77 24.04 -22.45
C GLU A 245 21.33 25.35 -21.75
N GLY A 246 20.56 26.21 -22.43
CA GLY A 246 20.08 27.49 -21.89
C GLY A 246 18.75 27.40 -21.10
N LEU A 247 18.05 26.27 -21.21
CA LEU A 247 16.83 25.93 -20.49
C LEU A 247 17.00 24.59 -19.77
N PRO A 248 17.91 24.43 -18.78
CA PRO A 248 17.90 23.22 -17.99
C PRO A 248 16.48 23.08 -17.40
N ALA A 249 15.92 21.87 -17.45
CA ALA A 249 14.50 21.49 -17.24
C ALA A 249 13.73 22.15 -16.06
N PHE A 250 14.41 22.90 -15.21
CA PHE A 250 13.90 23.61 -14.05
C PHE A 250 13.49 25.07 -14.30
N TRP A 251 13.63 25.60 -15.52
CA TRP A 251 13.37 27.02 -15.83
C TRP A 251 11.94 27.39 -16.24
N ASN A 252 11.01 26.42 -16.35
CA ASN A 252 9.62 26.73 -16.73
C ASN A 252 8.77 27.21 -15.53
N MET A 253 9.26 28.18 -14.76
CA MET A 253 8.54 28.80 -13.64
C MET A 253 8.24 30.28 -13.94
N THR A 254 7.10 30.53 -14.55
CA THR A 254 6.58 31.85 -14.96
C THR A 254 6.16 32.78 -13.80
N ASN A 255 6.50 32.49 -12.54
CA ASN A 255 6.08 33.28 -11.38
C ASN A 255 7.27 33.87 -10.60
N VAL A 256 7.73 35.04 -11.02
CA VAL A 256 8.89 35.78 -10.45
C VAL A 256 8.58 36.54 -9.14
N ASN A 257 7.51 36.18 -8.42
CA ASN A 257 7.11 36.84 -7.15
C ASN A 257 7.05 35.84 -6.00
N LYS A 258 8.20 35.23 -5.67
CA LYS A 258 8.31 34.26 -4.58
C LYS A 258 9.37 34.67 -3.54
N THR A 259 9.14 34.31 -2.29
CA THR A 259 9.86 34.80 -1.10
C THR A 259 11.28 34.20 -0.98
N HIS A 260 12.15 34.78 -0.15
CA HIS A 260 13.54 34.33 0.07
C HIS A 260 13.66 32.84 0.47
N TYR A 261 12.61 32.22 1.02
CA TYR A 261 12.57 30.79 1.34
C TYR A 261 12.32 29.88 0.12
N GLU A 262 11.62 30.36 -0.92
CA GLU A 262 11.32 29.57 -2.13
C GLU A 262 12.51 29.56 -3.11
N ASN A 263 13.39 30.57 -3.04
CA ASN A 263 14.63 30.68 -3.83
C ASN A 263 15.74 29.72 -3.38
N ASN A 264 15.56 29.00 -2.25
CA ASN A 264 16.49 28.01 -1.73
C ASN A 264 16.06 26.56 -2.06
N SER A 265 15.01 26.38 -2.88
CA SER A 265 14.62 25.05 -3.36
C SER A 265 15.64 24.52 -4.38
N TYR A 266 15.90 23.20 -4.31
CA TYR A 266 16.90 22.47 -5.11
C TYR A 266 17.03 22.88 -6.60
N PRO A 267 15.93 23.01 -7.38
CA PRO A 267 16.02 23.38 -8.80
C PRO A 267 16.65 24.75 -9.07
N TYR A 268 16.39 25.75 -8.23
CA TYR A 268 16.95 27.09 -8.41
C TYR A 268 18.44 27.14 -8.07
N ARG A 269 18.86 26.36 -7.07
CA ARG A 269 20.26 26.33 -6.62
C ARG A 269 21.18 25.73 -7.68
N GLU A 270 20.75 24.67 -8.38
CA GLU A 270 21.49 24.05 -9.48
C GLU A 270 21.64 25.00 -10.69
N ALA A 271 20.58 25.72 -11.06
CA ALA A 271 20.64 26.72 -12.13
C ALA A 271 21.61 27.86 -11.81
N TYR A 272 21.60 28.37 -10.57
CA TYR A 272 22.56 29.39 -10.15
C TYR A 272 23.99 28.85 -10.04
N ALA A 273 24.15 27.57 -9.68
CA ALA A 273 25.45 26.90 -9.67
C ALA A 273 26.06 26.83 -11.07
N GLU A 274 25.27 26.48 -12.08
CA GLU A 274 25.72 26.47 -13.48
C GLU A 274 26.09 27.87 -13.98
N LYS A 275 25.28 28.90 -13.65
CA LYS A 275 25.62 30.30 -13.94
C LYS A 275 26.94 30.73 -13.27
N TYR A 276 27.20 30.24 -12.05
CA TYR A 276 28.47 30.49 -11.36
C TYR A 276 29.64 29.82 -12.07
N ILE A 277 29.50 28.56 -12.51
CA ILE A 277 30.52 27.86 -13.31
C ILE A 277 30.80 28.62 -14.62
N ALA A 278 29.75 29.01 -15.36
CA ALA A 278 29.89 29.80 -16.58
C ALA A 278 30.62 31.13 -16.32
N LYS A 279 30.27 31.82 -15.23
CA LYS A 279 30.94 33.06 -14.81
C LYS A 279 32.44 32.86 -14.57
N ILE A 280 32.84 31.87 -13.76
CA ILE A 280 34.26 31.70 -13.42
C ILE A 280 35.08 31.22 -14.63
N LEU A 281 34.48 30.47 -15.55
CA LEU A 281 35.11 30.10 -16.82
C LEU A 281 35.31 31.34 -17.70
N TYR A 282 34.26 32.14 -17.87
CA TYR A 282 34.29 33.39 -18.64
C TYR A 282 35.32 34.39 -18.09
N GLU A 283 35.39 34.58 -16.76
CA GLU A 283 36.38 35.43 -16.09
C GLU A 283 37.83 34.96 -16.28
N ASN A 284 38.04 33.70 -16.71
CA ASN A 284 39.34 33.11 -17.01
C ASN A 284 39.50 32.80 -18.51
N GLU A 285 38.98 33.67 -19.37
CA GLU A 285 39.20 33.64 -20.84
C GLU A 285 38.67 32.39 -21.54
N THR A 286 37.76 31.62 -20.92
CA THR A 286 37.02 30.54 -21.58
C THR A 286 35.80 31.12 -22.30
N GLU A 287 35.54 30.69 -23.53
CA GLU A 287 34.32 31.07 -24.23
C GLU A 287 33.16 30.16 -23.78
N VAL A 288 32.06 30.75 -23.34
CA VAL A 288 30.85 30.02 -22.92
C VAL A 288 29.65 30.50 -23.72
N ARG A 289 28.89 29.58 -24.30
CA ARG A 289 27.64 29.85 -25.02
C ARG A 289 26.54 28.88 -24.55
N PHE A 290 25.30 29.31 -24.70
CA PHE A 290 24.11 28.53 -24.39
C PHE A 290 23.29 28.34 -25.66
N MET A 291 22.67 27.17 -25.84
CA MET A 291 21.56 27.03 -26.78
C MET A 291 20.29 27.62 -26.15
N ILE A 292 19.59 28.53 -26.83
CA ILE A 292 18.48 29.29 -26.26
C ILE A 292 17.22 29.29 -27.14
N LYS A 293 16.07 29.38 -26.47
CA LYS A 293 14.78 29.75 -27.06
C LYS A 293 14.38 31.16 -26.64
N ASP A 294 13.90 31.98 -27.58
CA ASP A 294 13.22 33.24 -27.29
C ASP A 294 12.17 33.57 -28.37
N ASP A 295 10.93 33.15 -28.12
CA ASP A 295 9.79 33.38 -29.00
C ASP A 295 9.53 34.87 -29.28
N LYS A 296 9.95 35.80 -28.40
CA LYS A 296 9.77 37.25 -28.63
C LYS A 296 10.77 37.82 -29.64
N GLN A 297 11.88 37.13 -29.84
CA GLN A 297 12.94 37.50 -30.77
C GLN A 297 12.95 36.58 -32.01
N ASN A 298 11.92 35.73 -32.17
CA ASN A 298 11.84 34.70 -33.21
C ASN A 298 13.09 33.80 -33.22
N ILE A 299 13.51 33.38 -32.03
CA ILE A 299 14.59 32.39 -31.84
C ILE A 299 13.92 31.07 -31.49
N HIS A 300 13.84 30.18 -32.47
CA HIS A 300 13.18 28.88 -32.39
C HIS A 300 14.20 27.76 -32.11
N ASP A 301 13.71 26.67 -31.52
CA ASP A 301 14.53 25.54 -31.10
C ASP A 301 14.88 24.63 -32.29
N ARG A 302 16.16 24.59 -32.71
CA ARG A 302 16.66 23.58 -33.66
C ARG A 302 16.64 22.19 -33.04
N TYR A 303 17.00 22.12 -31.77
CA TYR A 303 16.83 20.96 -30.89
C TYR A 303 16.08 21.40 -29.65
N ARG A 304 15.29 20.50 -29.06
CA ARG A 304 14.59 20.77 -27.81
C ARG A 304 15.55 21.03 -26.66
N TYR A 305 16.63 20.25 -26.57
CA TYR A 305 17.71 20.44 -25.60
C TYR A 305 19.06 19.97 -26.17
N ILE A 306 20.16 20.60 -25.75
CA ILE A 306 21.52 20.05 -25.84
C ILE A 306 21.67 18.97 -24.77
N HIS A 307 21.38 17.73 -25.14
CA HIS A 307 21.52 16.58 -24.24
C HIS A 307 22.75 15.71 -24.55
N SER A 308 23.58 16.12 -25.50
CA SER A 308 24.90 15.57 -25.75
C SER A 308 25.81 15.76 -24.54
N LYS A 309 26.77 14.85 -24.36
CA LYS A 309 27.70 14.82 -23.21
C LYS A 309 29.06 14.38 -23.73
N PHE A 310 29.76 15.30 -24.39
CA PHE A 310 31.08 15.01 -24.94
C PHE A 310 32.09 16.15 -24.78
N ILE A 311 33.37 15.76 -24.78
CA ILE A 311 34.51 16.66 -24.69
C ILE A 311 35.51 16.29 -25.79
N VAL A 312 35.85 17.22 -26.68
CA VAL A 312 36.90 17.05 -27.68
C VAL A 312 38.18 17.72 -27.16
N VAL A 313 39.29 16.99 -27.19
CA VAL A 313 40.62 17.48 -26.77
C VAL A 313 41.59 17.43 -27.95
N ASP A 314 42.18 18.59 -28.26
CA ASP A 314 43.20 18.80 -29.31
C ASP A 314 42.81 18.27 -30.71
N ASN A 315 41.51 18.07 -30.99
CA ASN A 315 41.02 17.35 -32.18
C ASN A 315 41.69 15.98 -32.40
N SER A 316 42.17 15.37 -31.33
CA SER A 316 42.91 14.09 -31.34
C SER A 316 42.29 13.04 -30.42
N SER A 317 41.48 13.48 -29.45
CA SER A 317 40.66 12.58 -28.64
C SER A 317 39.28 13.16 -28.35
N VAL A 318 38.35 12.26 -28.06
CA VAL A 318 36.99 12.58 -27.63
C VAL A 318 36.62 11.75 -26.41
N ILE A 319 35.96 12.39 -25.45
CA ILE A 319 35.35 11.78 -24.28
C ILE A 319 33.84 11.76 -24.51
N ILE A 320 33.20 10.62 -24.31
CA ILE A 320 31.74 10.44 -24.36
C ILE A 320 31.27 9.88 -23.02
N SER A 321 30.16 10.38 -22.49
CA SER A 321 29.63 9.97 -21.18
C SER A 321 28.11 9.93 -21.15
N SER A 322 27.53 9.04 -20.35
CA SER A 322 26.09 9.07 -20.02
C SER A 322 25.75 10.14 -18.96
N GLU A 323 26.76 10.65 -18.26
CA GLU A 323 26.66 11.58 -17.14
C GLU A 323 26.89 13.05 -17.51
N ASN A 324 26.19 13.93 -16.79
CA ASN A 324 26.45 15.36 -16.80
C ASN A 324 27.71 15.70 -15.99
N LEU A 325 28.34 16.85 -16.26
CA LEU A 325 29.52 17.34 -15.52
C LEU A 325 29.12 17.97 -14.19
N LYS A 326 28.50 17.18 -13.31
CA LYS A 326 28.02 17.58 -11.98
C LYS A 326 28.51 16.62 -10.91
N GLN A 327 28.38 17.02 -9.65
CA GLN A 327 28.90 16.23 -8.53
C GLN A 327 28.30 14.82 -8.42
N ALA A 328 26.99 14.67 -8.58
CA ALA A 328 26.36 13.33 -8.60
C ALA A 328 26.68 12.55 -9.89
N GLY A 329 27.16 13.18 -10.94
CA GLY A 329 27.47 12.54 -12.22
C GLY A 329 28.92 12.11 -12.33
N ILE A 330 29.86 13.01 -12.01
CA ILE A 330 31.31 12.80 -12.01
C ILE A 330 31.87 13.32 -10.66
N PRO A 331 31.69 12.55 -9.57
CA PRO A 331 32.10 12.94 -8.22
C PRO A 331 33.62 12.94 -8.06
N ALA A 332 34.16 13.87 -7.27
CA ALA A 332 35.61 14.02 -7.11
C ALA A 332 36.28 12.96 -6.20
N ASP A 333 35.51 12.24 -5.38
CA ASP A 333 36.03 11.24 -4.44
C ASP A 333 35.54 9.81 -4.71
N ASN A 334 34.72 9.62 -5.74
CA ASN A 334 34.16 8.34 -6.17
C ASN A 334 33.22 7.65 -5.14
N THR A 335 32.92 8.26 -4.00
CA THR A 335 32.14 7.63 -2.90
C THR A 335 30.64 7.89 -2.95
N TYR A 336 30.19 8.73 -3.88
CA TYR A 336 28.80 9.17 -4.01
C TYR A 336 28.48 9.49 -5.46
N GLY A 337 27.39 8.98 -6.03
CA GLY A 337 26.93 9.41 -7.35
C GLY A 337 26.05 8.41 -8.09
N ASN A 338 25.75 8.74 -9.35
CA ASN A 338 24.97 7.91 -10.24
C ASN A 338 25.85 6.81 -10.85
N ARG A 339 25.24 5.67 -11.18
CA ARG A 339 25.83 4.70 -12.10
C ARG A 339 25.72 5.22 -13.54
N GLY A 340 26.86 5.42 -14.21
CA GLY A 340 26.91 5.84 -15.61
C GLY A 340 28.19 5.40 -16.31
N TRP A 341 28.15 5.22 -17.64
CA TRP A 341 29.28 4.75 -18.43
C TRP A 341 29.93 5.88 -19.22
N GLY A 342 31.25 5.79 -19.40
CA GLY A 342 31.96 6.74 -20.25
C GLY A 342 33.22 6.15 -20.89
N VAL A 343 33.68 6.79 -21.96
CA VAL A 343 34.80 6.32 -22.77
C VAL A 343 35.64 7.48 -23.29
N ILE A 344 36.95 7.26 -23.45
CA ILE A 344 37.90 8.16 -24.11
C ILE A 344 38.46 7.47 -25.34
N ILE A 345 38.25 8.06 -26.52
CA ILE A 345 38.72 7.56 -27.81
C ILE A 345 39.83 8.49 -28.31
N ARG A 346 41.05 7.98 -28.44
CA ARG A 346 42.21 8.74 -28.93
C ARG A 346 42.44 8.45 -30.42
N ASN A 347 41.62 9.07 -31.26
CA ASN A 347 41.67 8.99 -32.72
C ASN A 347 41.27 10.33 -33.36
N ASN A 348 42.09 10.81 -34.30
CA ASN A 348 41.87 12.12 -34.94
C ASN A 348 40.61 12.19 -35.80
N GLU A 349 40.20 11.10 -36.46
CA GLU A 349 39.02 11.10 -37.34
C GLU A 349 37.74 11.15 -36.51
N THR A 350 37.64 10.34 -35.45
CA THR A 350 36.54 10.40 -34.49
C THR A 350 36.50 11.74 -33.77
N ALA A 351 37.64 12.25 -33.30
CA ALA A 351 37.71 13.57 -32.65
C ALA A 351 37.33 14.70 -33.60
N LYS A 352 37.75 14.63 -34.88
CA LYS A 352 37.32 15.57 -35.91
C LYS A 352 35.81 15.54 -36.13
N TYR A 353 35.19 14.37 -36.19
CA TYR A 353 33.74 14.25 -36.35
C TYR A 353 32.99 14.99 -35.23
N PHE A 354 33.34 14.74 -33.97
CA PHE A 354 32.72 15.44 -32.83
C PHE A 354 33.12 16.92 -32.75
N SER A 355 34.29 17.30 -33.26
CA SER A 355 34.66 18.71 -33.41
C SER A 355 33.76 19.41 -34.43
N ASP A 356 33.47 18.77 -35.56
CA ASP A 356 32.60 19.34 -36.59
C ASP A 356 31.17 19.50 -36.04
N VAL A 357 30.67 18.49 -35.31
CA VAL A 357 29.41 18.56 -34.55
C VAL A 357 29.39 19.74 -33.58
N PHE A 358 30.43 19.87 -32.75
CA PHE A 358 30.53 20.96 -31.79
C PHE A 358 30.48 22.33 -32.47
N PHE A 359 31.20 22.51 -33.57
CA PHE A 359 31.26 23.83 -34.24
C PHE A 359 30.02 24.18 -35.05
N ASP A 360 29.25 23.17 -35.48
CA ASP A 360 27.91 23.36 -36.04
C ASP A 360 26.94 23.87 -34.98
N ASP A 361 26.90 23.21 -33.82
CA ASP A 361 26.06 23.63 -32.68
C ASP A 361 26.48 25.00 -32.12
N TRP A 362 27.79 25.24 -32.01
CA TRP A 362 28.38 26.47 -31.50
C TRP A 362 28.16 27.70 -32.40
N ASN A 363 27.83 27.50 -33.68
CA ASN A 363 27.89 28.53 -34.72
C ASN A 363 27.22 29.86 -34.28
N PRO A 364 27.98 30.96 -34.16
CA PRO A 364 27.44 32.26 -33.74
C PRO A 364 26.43 32.89 -34.70
N GLU A 365 26.37 32.42 -35.95
CA GLU A 365 25.41 32.88 -36.94
C GLU A 365 24.00 32.30 -36.68
N MET A 366 23.93 31.17 -35.98
CA MET A 366 22.67 30.62 -35.50
C MET A 366 22.18 31.45 -34.31
N LYS A 367 20.95 31.99 -34.41
CA LYS A 367 20.39 32.90 -33.40
C LYS A 367 20.22 32.25 -32.02
N ASP A 368 20.10 30.93 -31.98
CA ASP A 368 19.95 30.15 -30.74
C ASP A 368 21.28 29.88 -30.03
N SER A 369 22.44 30.10 -30.65
CA SER A 369 23.75 30.00 -30.00
C SER A 369 24.10 31.34 -29.33
N PHE A 370 23.75 31.50 -28.06
CA PHE A 370 23.87 32.77 -27.34
C PHE A 370 25.07 32.83 -26.39
N PRO A 371 25.92 33.87 -26.46
CA PRO A 371 27.09 33.97 -25.59
C PRO A 371 26.73 34.32 -24.14
N PHE A 372 27.48 33.75 -23.19
CA PHE A 372 27.43 34.20 -21.80
C PHE A 372 27.72 35.71 -21.73
N THR A 373 26.80 36.45 -21.11
CA THR A 373 26.87 37.90 -21.04
C THR A 373 26.65 38.33 -19.59
N PRO A 374 27.66 38.85 -18.86
CA PRO A 374 27.59 39.08 -17.42
C PRO A 374 26.34 39.83 -16.91
N GLU A 375 25.88 40.82 -17.68
CA GLU A 375 24.72 41.67 -17.34
C GLU A 375 23.37 41.07 -17.75
N HIS A 376 23.35 39.93 -18.46
CA HIS A 376 22.13 39.30 -18.92
C HIS A 376 21.43 38.57 -17.76
N THR A 377 20.12 38.77 -17.62
CA THR A 377 19.35 38.25 -16.48
C THR A 377 19.32 36.72 -16.43
N LYS A 378 19.12 36.08 -17.60
CA LYS A 378 19.10 34.61 -17.75
C LYS A 378 20.51 34.02 -17.95
N TYR A 379 21.17 34.35 -19.06
CA TYR A 379 22.47 33.83 -19.50
C TYR A 379 23.70 34.63 -19.04
N GLY A 380 23.63 35.23 -17.84
CA GLY A 380 24.69 36.06 -17.26
C GLY A 380 25.06 35.67 -15.86
N ASN A 381 25.53 36.62 -15.05
CA ASN A 381 25.96 36.33 -13.68
C ASN A 381 24.81 35.75 -12.81
N PRO A 382 25.11 34.84 -11.87
CA PRO A 382 24.14 34.48 -10.82
C PRO A 382 23.83 35.72 -9.96
N PRO A 383 22.69 35.74 -9.23
CA PRO A 383 22.37 36.83 -8.32
C PRO A 383 23.47 37.09 -7.27
N GLU A 384 23.66 38.34 -6.85
CA GLU A 384 24.74 38.73 -5.91
C GLU A 384 24.71 37.97 -4.57
N TRP A 385 23.53 37.52 -4.13
CA TRP A 385 23.35 36.77 -2.88
C TRP A 385 23.69 35.28 -2.99
N PHE A 386 23.92 34.75 -4.20
CA PHE A 386 24.15 33.31 -4.39
C PHE A 386 25.58 32.92 -3.95
N GLU A 387 25.66 32.00 -2.99
CA GLU A 387 26.91 31.36 -2.57
C GLU A 387 27.00 29.95 -3.15
N PHE A 388 28.06 29.71 -3.95
CA PHE A 388 28.31 28.41 -4.55
C PHE A 388 28.83 27.40 -3.51
N ASP A 389 28.25 26.21 -3.50
CA ASP A 389 28.65 25.12 -2.63
C ASP A 389 29.89 24.40 -3.17
N LYS A 390 31.00 24.50 -2.45
CA LYS A 390 32.29 23.89 -2.84
C LYS A 390 32.56 22.57 -2.09
N THR A 391 31.59 22.05 -1.35
CA THR A 391 31.79 20.83 -0.57
C THR A 391 31.87 19.62 -1.49
N ILE A 392 32.75 18.67 -1.15
CA ILE A 392 32.77 17.36 -1.82
C ILE A 392 31.71 16.49 -1.14
N TYR A 393 30.71 16.06 -1.90
CA TYR A 393 29.68 15.14 -1.44
C TYR A 393 30.30 13.75 -1.30
N THR A 394 30.39 13.31 -0.06
CA THR A 394 30.91 11.99 0.33
C THR A 394 29.72 11.07 0.60
N GLY A 395 29.85 9.80 0.21
CA GLY A 395 28.82 8.78 0.42
C GLY A 395 29.41 7.49 0.98
N ASN A 396 28.57 6.46 1.05
CA ASN A 396 28.95 5.14 1.56
C ASN A 396 29.24 4.13 0.42
N TYR A 397 29.31 4.58 -0.83
CA TYR A 397 29.65 3.69 -1.94
C TYR A 397 31.16 3.44 -1.96
N GLU A 398 31.53 2.16 -2.08
CA GLU A 398 32.91 1.73 -2.26
C GLU A 398 33.19 1.51 -3.75
N PRO A 399 34.11 2.28 -4.39
CA PRO A 399 34.52 2.08 -5.78
C PRO A 399 35.04 0.67 -6.03
N VAL A 400 34.57 0.05 -7.11
CA VAL A 400 34.93 -1.34 -7.48
C VAL A 400 35.59 -1.40 -8.86
N PHE A 401 35.14 -0.57 -9.80
CA PHE A 401 35.59 -0.63 -11.19
C PHE A 401 36.69 0.40 -11.47
N SER A 402 37.92 -0.08 -11.63
CA SER A 402 39.01 0.74 -12.16
C SER A 402 38.86 0.94 -13.67
N GLY A 403 39.07 2.17 -14.15
CA GLY A 403 39.09 2.45 -15.58
C GLY A 403 40.23 1.70 -16.28
N ILE A 404 39.98 1.22 -17.51
CA ILE A 404 40.94 0.42 -18.28
C ILE A 404 41.29 1.12 -19.59
N THR A 405 42.58 1.11 -19.96
CA THR A 405 43.03 1.53 -21.30
C THR A 405 43.35 0.31 -22.14
N ILE A 406 42.60 0.12 -23.22
CA ILE A 406 42.74 -0.98 -24.17
C ILE A 406 43.53 -0.48 -25.38
N ASN A 407 44.60 -1.18 -25.72
CA ASN A 407 45.36 -0.96 -26.95
C ASN A 407 44.96 -2.03 -27.96
N GLY A 408 44.58 -1.65 -29.17
CA GLY A 408 44.11 -2.62 -30.15
C GLY A 408 43.61 -2.01 -31.44
N LEU A 409 42.97 -2.84 -32.26
CA LEU A 409 42.17 -2.42 -33.40
C LEU A 409 40.74 -2.15 -32.93
N PHE A 410 40.18 -1.03 -33.36
CA PHE A 410 38.82 -0.60 -33.04
C PHE A 410 38.11 -0.20 -34.33
N ASN A 411 36.82 -0.54 -34.41
CA ASN A 411 35.87 0.19 -35.25
C ASN A 411 35.01 1.04 -34.33
N VAL A 412 34.97 2.34 -34.57
CA VAL A 412 34.16 3.29 -33.78
C VAL A 412 33.23 4.04 -34.70
N SER A 413 31.94 3.99 -34.38
CA SER A 413 30.88 4.66 -35.15
C SER A 413 30.19 5.69 -34.25
N PRO A 414 30.29 7.00 -34.55
CA PRO A 414 29.51 8.01 -33.85
C PRO A 414 28.01 7.82 -34.03
N VAL A 415 27.25 8.06 -32.97
CA VAL A 415 25.79 8.03 -32.96
C VAL A 415 25.28 9.38 -32.48
N LEU A 416 24.41 10.01 -33.27
CA LEU A 416 23.81 11.30 -32.97
C LEU A 416 22.30 11.17 -33.10
N SER A 417 21.56 11.78 -32.17
CA SER A 417 20.12 11.98 -32.34
C SER A 417 19.86 13.44 -32.67
N PRO A 418 18.98 13.73 -33.65
CA PRO A 418 18.25 12.77 -34.49
C PRO A 418 19.02 12.28 -35.75
N ASP A 419 20.26 12.73 -36.00
CA ASP A 419 20.94 12.54 -37.30
C ASP A 419 21.09 11.09 -37.75
N THR A 420 21.55 10.20 -36.86
CA THR A 420 21.96 8.82 -37.21
C THR A 420 21.40 7.75 -36.27
N SER A 421 20.76 8.10 -35.16
CA SER A 421 20.31 7.13 -34.16
C SER A 421 19.14 6.25 -34.61
N LEU A 422 18.34 6.73 -35.57
CA LEU A 422 17.14 6.06 -36.09
C LEU A 422 17.37 5.18 -37.33
N LEU A 423 18.62 5.03 -37.79
CA LEU A 423 18.93 4.18 -38.94
C LEU A 423 18.59 2.71 -38.60
N GLU A 424 17.82 2.04 -39.45
CA GLU A 424 17.29 0.70 -39.20
C GLU A 424 18.33 -0.41 -39.47
N THR A 425 19.19 -0.22 -40.48
CA THR A 425 20.21 -1.19 -40.87
C THR A 425 21.56 -0.96 -40.19
N SER A 426 21.79 0.27 -39.72
CA SER A 426 23.04 0.74 -39.10
C SER A 426 22.78 1.29 -37.68
N SER A 427 23.76 1.90 -37.03
CA SER A 427 23.56 2.57 -35.74
C SER A 427 22.98 1.67 -34.63
N VAL A 428 22.16 2.21 -33.72
CA VAL A 428 21.65 1.50 -32.53
C VAL A 428 20.71 0.35 -32.92
N ILE A 429 19.73 0.59 -33.80
CA ILE A 429 18.78 -0.45 -34.25
C ILE A 429 19.53 -1.53 -35.02
N GLY A 430 20.39 -1.15 -35.98
CA GLY A 430 21.22 -2.09 -36.74
C GLY A 430 22.16 -2.90 -35.85
N MET A 431 22.77 -2.30 -34.83
CA MET A 431 23.60 -2.99 -33.84
C MET A 431 22.82 -4.10 -33.12
N ILE A 432 21.62 -3.79 -32.60
CA ILE A 432 20.77 -4.77 -31.90
C ILE A 432 20.24 -5.84 -32.89
N ASN A 433 19.84 -5.43 -34.09
CA ASN A 433 19.36 -6.35 -35.14
C ASN A 433 20.44 -7.33 -35.60
N SER A 434 21.71 -6.93 -35.52
CA SER A 434 22.85 -7.79 -35.89
C SER A 434 23.14 -8.91 -34.88
N ALA A 435 22.62 -8.81 -33.65
CA ALA A 435 22.91 -9.72 -32.54
C ALA A 435 22.69 -11.20 -32.87
N LYS A 436 23.57 -12.06 -32.36
CA LYS A 436 23.54 -13.53 -32.55
C LYS A 436 23.44 -14.32 -31.24
N THR A 437 23.87 -13.75 -30.13
CA THR A 437 24.02 -14.44 -28.84
C THR A 437 23.39 -13.67 -27.68
N SER A 438 23.65 -12.37 -27.55
CA SER A 438 23.18 -11.59 -26.40
C SER A 438 22.98 -10.11 -26.71
N VAL A 439 22.05 -9.49 -25.99
CA VAL A 439 21.81 -8.04 -25.96
C VAL A 439 21.56 -7.61 -24.51
N TYR A 440 22.48 -6.86 -23.93
CA TYR A 440 22.37 -6.36 -22.56
C TYR A 440 22.24 -4.84 -22.56
N ILE A 441 21.16 -4.35 -21.95
CA ILE A 441 20.76 -2.95 -22.02
C ILE A 441 20.65 -2.39 -20.61
N GLU A 442 21.32 -1.29 -20.33
CA GLU A 442 21.20 -0.57 -19.07
C GLU A 442 20.80 0.88 -19.35
N GLN A 443 19.61 1.26 -18.88
CA GLN A 443 18.98 2.53 -19.17
C GLN A 443 18.52 3.22 -17.89
N LEU A 444 18.59 4.56 -17.85
CA LEU A 444 17.89 5.35 -16.85
C LEU A 444 16.38 5.06 -16.93
N SER A 445 15.84 5.09 -18.15
CA SER A 445 14.46 4.72 -18.43
C SER A 445 14.28 4.22 -19.86
N CYS A 446 13.29 3.36 -20.03
CA CYS A 446 12.82 2.88 -21.32
C CYS A 446 11.30 3.01 -21.35
N LYS A 447 10.73 3.58 -22.42
CA LYS A 447 9.27 3.66 -22.57
C LYS A 447 8.77 2.48 -23.40
N ILE A 448 7.57 1.98 -23.12
CA ILE A 448 6.94 0.92 -23.95
C ILE A 448 6.71 1.45 -25.37
N ASN A 449 6.09 2.62 -25.46
CA ASN A 449 5.84 3.34 -26.70
C ASN A 449 6.44 4.75 -26.60
N TRP A 450 6.69 5.37 -27.74
CA TRP A 450 7.05 6.78 -27.82
C TRP A 450 5.78 7.62 -27.99
N ASN A 451 5.42 8.38 -26.94
CA ASN A 451 4.20 9.18 -26.89
C ASN A 451 4.49 10.68 -27.12
N TYR A 452 3.69 11.34 -27.96
CA TYR A 452 3.67 12.82 -28.09
C TYR A 452 2.26 13.32 -28.39
N TYR A 453 1.72 14.19 -27.52
CA TYR A 453 0.47 14.94 -27.70
C TYR A 453 -0.63 14.15 -28.48
N SER A 454 -1.11 13.04 -27.90
CA SER A 454 -2.18 12.15 -28.39
C SER A 454 -1.83 11.12 -29.48
N ASN A 455 -0.61 11.12 -30.03
CA ASN A 455 -0.14 10.08 -30.96
C ASN A 455 0.86 9.13 -30.27
N VAL A 456 0.62 7.82 -30.39
CA VAL A 456 1.42 6.71 -29.85
C VAL A 456 2.14 6.03 -31.01
N CYS A 457 3.48 5.99 -31.01
CA CYS A 457 4.24 5.17 -31.94
C CYS A 457 5.15 4.19 -31.21
N ASP A 458 5.52 3.10 -31.88
CA ASP A 458 6.29 2.01 -31.28
C ASP A 458 7.70 2.47 -30.88
N ASN A 459 8.20 1.99 -29.73
CA ASN A 459 9.62 2.16 -29.38
C ASN A 459 10.48 1.18 -30.20
N LEU A 460 11.12 1.71 -31.26
CA LEU A 460 11.90 0.91 -32.21
C LEU A 460 13.12 0.22 -31.57
N TYR A 461 13.75 0.83 -30.56
CA TYR A 461 14.88 0.22 -29.86
C TYR A 461 14.44 -0.98 -29.02
N LEU A 462 13.32 -0.83 -28.30
CA LEU A 462 12.73 -1.93 -27.53
C LEU A 462 12.25 -3.06 -28.45
N ASN A 463 11.63 -2.72 -29.58
CA ASN A 463 11.21 -3.71 -30.58
C ASN A 463 12.40 -4.49 -31.14
N ALA A 464 13.51 -3.82 -31.48
CA ALA A 464 14.72 -4.50 -31.93
C ALA A 464 15.27 -5.49 -30.88
N ALA A 465 15.22 -5.13 -29.59
CA ALA A 465 15.63 -6.00 -28.49
C ALA A 465 14.68 -7.20 -28.32
N ILE A 466 13.37 -7.00 -28.37
CA ILE A 466 12.37 -8.07 -28.34
C ILE A 466 12.57 -9.02 -29.53
N ASP A 467 12.82 -8.49 -30.72
CA ASP A 467 13.06 -9.29 -31.92
C ASP A 467 14.40 -10.06 -31.83
N ALA A 468 15.42 -9.52 -31.17
CA ALA A 468 16.64 -10.27 -30.87
C ALA A 468 16.35 -11.51 -30.01
N ALA A 469 15.50 -11.37 -28.98
CA ALA A 469 15.07 -12.50 -28.16
C ALA A 469 14.23 -13.52 -28.96
N ARG A 470 13.38 -13.06 -29.89
CA ARG A 470 12.66 -13.94 -30.84
C ARG A 470 13.62 -14.77 -31.69
N ARG A 471 14.74 -14.18 -32.12
CA ARG A 471 15.79 -14.82 -32.92
C ARG A 471 16.74 -15.73 -32.12
N GLY A 472 16.53 -15.90 -30.81
CA GLY A 472 17.34 -16.81 -29.98
C GLY A 472 18.38 -16.15 -29.09
N CYS A 473 18.46 -14.81 -29.03
CA CYS A 473 19.44 -14.13 -28.17
C CYS A 473 19.03 -14.13 -26.68
N ASP A 474 20.01 -14.03 -25.78
CA ASP A 474 19.79 -13.69 -24.37
C ASP A 474 19.69 -12.17 -24.21
N VAL A 475 18.49 -11.67 -23.94
CA VAL A 475 18.19 -10.24 -23.84
C VAL A 475 17.85 -9.88 -22.39
N LYS A 476 18.63 -8.95 -21.82
CA LYS A 476 18.45 -8.45 -20.45
C LYS A 476 18.39 -6.93 -20.43
N ILE A 477 17.34 -6.39 -19.84
CA ILE A 477 17.09 -4.94 -19.79
C ILE A 477 17.02 -4.49 -18.33
N LEU A 478 17.95 -3.64 -17.92
CA LEU A 478 18.04 -3.10 -16.57
C LEU A 478 17.64 -1.63 -16.57
N MET A 479 16.71 -1.26 -15.69
CA MET A 479 16.18 0.10 -15.54
C MET A 479 16.29 0.58 -14.10
N ASP A 480 16.43 1.89 -13.86
CA ASP A 480 16.50 2.44 -12.50
C ASP A 480 15.15 2.29 -11.76
N SER A 481 15.20 1.82 -10.51
CA SER A 481 14.01 1.63 -9.68
C SER A 481 13.46 2.93 -9.07
N ARG A 482 14.20 4.05 -9.14
CA ARG A 482 13.80 5.36 -8.57
C ARG A 482 13.27 6.31 -9.63
N TYR A 483 13.30 5.90 -10.90
CA TYR A 483 12.67 6.59 -12.01
C TYR A 483 11.26 6.02 -12.24
N THR A 484 10.49 5.96 -11.15
CA THR A 484 9.10 5.52 -11.11
C THR A 484 8.24 6.72 -10.71
N ASP A 485 7.30 7.10 -11.57
CA ASP A 485 6.36 8.19 -11.30
C ASP A 485 5.07 7.51 -10.86
N PHE A 486 4.72 7.61 -9.58
CA PHE A 486 3.57 6.92 -8.98
C PHE A 486 2.21 7.47 -9.49
N ASP A 487 2.21 8.28 -10.56
CA ASP A 487 1.02 8.78 -11.24
C ASP A 487 0.50 7.71 -12.23
N LYS A 488 -0.65 7.12 -11.90
CA LYS A 488 -1.16 5.86 -12.45
C LYS A 488 -1.64 5.94 -13.91
N ASP A 489 -1.77 7.15 -14.44
CA ASP A 489 -2.08 7.39 -15.86
C ASP A 489 -0.83 7.40 -16.75
N ASN A 490 0.36 7.31 -16.16
CA ASN A 490 1.62 7.38 -16.89
C ASN A 490 2.12 5.99 -17.27
N LEU A 491 1.69 5.51 -18.46
CA LEU A 491 2.26 4.31 -19.12
C LEU A 491 3.78 4.37 -19.31
N ASP A 492 4.40 5.51 -19.01
CA ASP A 492 5.80 5.79 -19.20
C ASP A 492 6.69 5.43 -17.97
N ASP A 493 6.19 4.75 -16.94
CA ASP A 493 7.02 4.31 -15.80
C ASP A 493 7.93 3.09 -16.15
N ASN A 494 9.15 3.06 -15.62
CA ASN A 494 10.07 1.91 -15.67
C ASN A 494 9.45 0.63 -15.07
N TYR A 495 8.68 0.73 -13.97
CA TYR A 495 8.01 -0.42 -13.37
C TYR A 495 7.03 -1.06 -14.36
N ASN A 496 6.17 -0.23 -14.96
CA ASN A 496 5.21 -0.65 -15.99
C ASN A 496 5.90 -1.24 -17.22
N THR A 497 7.04 -0.67 -17.61
CA THR A 497 7.84 -1.18 -18.74
C THR A 497 8.46 -2.54 -18.43
N VAL A 498 9.03 -2.74 -17.23
CA VAL A 498 9.55 -4.04 -16.78
C VAL A 498 8.45 -5.10 -16.79
N LEU A 499 7.28 -4.78 -16.20
CA LEU A 499 6.12 -5.66 -16.19
C LEU A 499 5.67 -6.03 -17.62
N TYR A 500 5.55 -5.05 -18.51
CA TYR A 500 5.18 -5.26 -19.90
C TYR A 500 6.14 -6.24 -20.59
N ILE A 501 7.45 -6.04 -20.45
CA ILE A 501 8.48 -6.88 -21.07
C ILE A 501 8.40 -8.32 -20.54
N ASN A 502 8.30 -8.50 -19.22
CA ASN A 502 8.27 -9.84 -18.59
C ASN A 502 6.95 -10.59 -18.87
N LYS A 503 5.81 -9.89 -18.93
CA LYS A 503 4.51 -10.44 -19.38
C LYS A 503 4.58 -10.87 -20.84
N LEU A 504 5.13 -10.01 -21.72
CA LEU A 504 5.29 -10.31 -23.13
C LEU A 504 6.21 -11.52 -23.35
N ALA A 505 7.33 -11.59 -22.63
CA ALA A 505 8.26 -12.71 -22.69
C ALA A 505 7.57 -14.04 -22.33
N THR A 506 6.80 -14.05 -21.24
CA THR A 506 6.04 -15.24 -20.79
C THR A 506 5.02 -15.68 -21.85
N LYS A 507 4.19 -14.75 -22.34
CA LYS A 507 3.19 -15.02 -23.38
C LYS A 507 3.83 -15.51 -24.68
N MET A 508 4.97 -14.96 -25.07
CA MET A 508 5.68 -15.40 -26.27
C MET A 508 6.28 -16.80 -26.08
N LYS A 509 6.81 -17.11 -24.90
CA LYS A 509 7.32 -18.44 -24.55
C LYS A 509 6.22 -19.50 -24.60
N GLU A 510 5.06 -19.24 -24.00
CA GLU A 510 3.89 -20.14 -24.02
C GLU A 510 3.39 -20.43 -25.44
N ASN A 511 3.38 -19.41 -26.30
CA ASN A 511 2.93 -19.53 -27.68
C ASN A 511 4.02 -20.06 -28.64
N GLY A 512 5.19 -20.46 -28.14
CA GLY A 512 6.31 -20.93 -28.97
C GLY A 512 6.90 -19.86 -29.90
N LYS A 513 6.75 -18.57 -29.55
CA LYS A 513 7.23 -17.41 -30.30
C LYS A 513 8.51 -16.78 -29.72
N LEU A 514 9.06 -17.34 -28.65
CA LEU A 514 10.31 -16.90 -28.03
C LEU A 514 11.33 -18.04 -28.08
N GLU A 515 12.34 -17.92 -28.95
CA GLU A 515 13.42 -18.91 -29.05
C GLU A 515 14.53 -18.67 -28.01
N GLY A 516 14.78 -17.41 -27.65
CA GLY A 516 15.82 -16.99 -26.72
C GLY A 516 15.31 -16.69 -25.31
N HIS A 517 15.96 -15.74 -24.65
CA HIS A 517 15.59 -15.27 -23.31
C HIS A 517 15.32 -13.76 -23.35
N LEU A 518 14.27 -13.32 -22.67
CA LEU A 518 13.90 -11.91 -22.54
C LEU A 518 13.51 -11.66 -21.09
N GLU A 519 14.23 -10.78 -20.42
CA GLU A 519 13.98 -10.40 -19.04
C GLU A 519 14.31 -8.93 -18.82
N ALA A 520 13.47 -8.24 -18.05
CA ALA A 520 13.73 -6.90 -17.55
C ALA A 520 13.68 -6.84 -16.02
N ARG A 521 14.48 -5.96 -15.42
CA ARG A 521 14.57 -5.77 -13.96
C ARG A 521 14.70 -4.30 -13.55
N LEU A 522 14.31 -4.04 -12.30
CA LEU A 522 14.54 -2.75 -11.65
C LEU A 522 15.78 -2.80 -10.75
N ALA A 523 16.71 -1.89 -11.00
CA ALA A 523 17.95 -1.74 -10.24
C ALA A 523 17.79 -0.73 -9.10
N TYR A 524 17.91 -1.24 -7.87
CA TYR A 524 18.22 -0.44 -6.69
C TYR A 524 19.65 -0.76 -6.25
N LEU A 525 20.59 0.12 -6.58
CA LEU A 525 22.01 -0.08 -6.29
C LEU A 525 22.37 0.62 -4.97
N ASP A 526 22.65 -0.16 -3.93
CA ASP A 526 23.01 0.36 -2.60
C ASP A 526 24.26 1.26 -2.64
N GLY A 527 24.22 2.35 -1.88
CA GLY A 527 25.25 3.40 -1.88
C GLY A 527 25.25 4.34 -3.08
N LEU A 528 24.54 4.04 -4.18
CA LEU A 528 24.44 4.91 -5.36
C LEU A 528 23.12 5.69 -5.38
N THR A 529 23.09 6.84 -6.06
CA THR A 529 21.90 7.72 -6.11
C THR A 529 20.85 7.28 -7.14
N LYS A 530 21.28 6.74 -8.29
CA LYS A 530 20.46 6.15 -9.36
C LYS A 530 21.30 5.46 -10.43
N VAL A 531 20.69 4.56 -11.19
CA VAL A 531 21.16 4.18 -12.53
C VAL A 531 20.82 5.31 -13.48
N HIS A 532 21.84 5.91 -14.09
CA HIS A 532 21.70 7.01 -15.04
C HIS A 532 22.51 6.73 -16.32
N ASN A 533 22.64 5.44 -16.64
CA ASN A 533 23.30 4.95 -17.85
C ASN A 533 22.36 4.95 -19.07
N LYS A 534 22.95 4.89 -20.27
CA LYS A 534 22.28 4.69 -21.57
C LYS A 534 23.17 3.82 -22.46
N GLY A 535 23.39 2.59 -21.99
CA GLY A 535 24.35 1.64 -22.54
C GLY A 535 23.67 0.43 -23.17
N VAL A 536 24.31 -0.11 -24.21
CA VAL A 536 23.90 -1.37 -24.86
C VAL A 536 25.14 -2.20 -25.17
N ILE A 537 25.12 -3.48 -24.85
CA ILE A 537 26.19 -4.45 -25.17
C ILE A 537 25.59 -5.53 -26.06
N VAL A 538 26.27 -5.87 -27.15
CA VAL A 538 25.85 -6.93 -28.07
C VAL A 538 26.96 -7.95 -28.26
N ASP A 539 26.63 -9.23 -28.08
CA ASP A 539 27.49 -10.40 -28.33
C ASP A 539 28.88 -10.32 -27.68
N SER A 540 28.98 -9.66 -26.52
CA SER A 540 30.24 -9.36 -25.80
C SER A 540 31.35 -8.79 -26.72
N SER A 541 30.96 -8.11 -27.81
CA SER A 541 31.89 -7.65 -28.85
C SER A 541 31.64 -6.22 -29.32
N LYS A 542 30.42 -5.69 -29.11
CA LYS A 542 30.05 -4.31 -29.40
C LYS A 542 29.46 -3.65 -28.15
N VAL A 543 29.78 -2.38 -27.94
CA VAL A 543 29.18 -1.57 -26.87
C VAL A 543 28.80 -0.18 -27.36
N LEU A 544 27.60 0.28 -27.00
CA LEU A 544 27.14 1.65 -27.11
C LEU A 544 27.37 2.35 -25.76
N VAL A 545 28.08 3.48 -25.81
CA VAL A 545 28.17 4.45 -24.70
C VAL A 545 27.58 5.75 -25.21
N SER A 546 26.50 6.24 -24.58
CA SER A 546 25.75 7.37 -25.11
C SER A 546 25.04 8.20 -24.05
N SER A 547 24.48 9.33 -24.50
CA SER A 547 23.51 10.14 -23.76
C SER A 547 22.04 9.80 -24.10
N ILE A 548 21.80 8.90 -25.07
CA ILE A 548 20.50 8.64 -25.71
C ILE A 548 19.61 7.77 -24.83
N SER A 549 18.62 8.38 -24.21
CA SER A 549 17.56 7.67 -23.48
C SER A 549 16.57 7.05 -24.47
N TRP A 550 15.92 5.94 -24.08
CA TRP A 550 14.96 5.26 -24.95
C TRP A 550 13.55 5.89 -24.86
N ASP A 551 13.49 7.20 -25.07
CA ASP A 551 12.28 8.03 -25.06
C ASP A 551 12.18 8.97 -26.29
N TYR A 552 10.97 9.45 -26.56
CA TYR A 552 10.66 10.27 -27.74
C TYR A 552 11.46 11.57 -27.83
N ASN A 553 11.71 12.27 -26.72
CA ASN A 553 12.44 13.54 -26.82
C ASN A 553 13.92 13.27 -27.12
N SER A 554 14.52 12.28 -26.47
CA SER A 554 15.93 11.94 -26.70
C SER A 554 16.20 11.54 -28.15
N VAL A 555 15.32 10.73 -28.75
CA VAL A 555 15.55 10.19 -30.10
C VAL A 555 15.21 11.20 -31.21
N PHE A 556 14.14 11.99 -31.08
CA PHE A 556 13.64 12.83 -32.18
C PHE A 556 13.93 14.32 -32.04
N ASN A 557 14.09 14.80 -30.80
CA ASN A 557 14.03 16.25 -30.53
C ASN A 557 15.30 16.81 -29.89
N ASN A 558 15.98 16.06 -29.04
CA ASN A 558 17.20 16.50 -28.38
C ASN A 558 18.39 16.31 -29.32
N ARG A 559 19.43 17.14 -29.11
CA ARG A 559 20.77 16.85 -29.62
C ARG A 559 21.41 15.85 -28.67
N GLU A 560 21.61 14.61 -29.10
CA GLU A 560 22.29 13.57 -28.30
C GLU A 560 23.61 13.14 -28.95
N ALA A 561 24.49 12.51 -28.16
CA ALA A 561 25.76 11.98 -28.65
C ALA A 561 26.11 10.64 -28.01
N GLY A 562 26.69 9.75 -28.82
CA GLY A 562 27.17 8.44 -28.41
C GLY A 562 28.18 7.85 -29.38
N VAL A 563 28.73 6.70 -29.02
CA VAL A 563 29.63 5.92 -29.89
C VAL A 563 29.33 4.44 -29.74
N ILE A 564 29.29 3.74 -30.88
CA ILE A 564 29.33 2.28 -30.94
C ILE A 564 30.79 1.88 -31.11
N ILE A 565 31.28 1.00 -30.26
CA ILE A 565 32.66 0.51 -30.25
C ILE A 565 32.64 -0.99 -30.49
N GLU A 566 33.19 -1.43 -31.61
CA GLU A 566 33.41 -2.86 -31.89
C GLU A 566 34.79 -3.26 -31.37
N ASN A 567 34.80 -3.78 -30.14
CA ASN A 567 35.99 -4.35 -29.49
C ASN A 567 35.58 -5.24 -28.32
N GLN A 568 36.02 -6.50 -28.34
CA GLN A 568 35.69 -7.48 -27.32
C GLN A 568 36.09 -7.05 -25.91
N ASN A 569 37.30 -6.53 -25.70
CA ASN A 569 37.76 -6.15 -24.36
C ASN A 569 36.96 -4.96 -23.80
N ALA A 570 36.50 -4.05 -24.66
CA ALA A 570 35.66 -2.93 -24.26
C ALA A 570 34.27 -3.42 -23.85
N ALA A 571 33.66 -4.29 -24.65
CA ALA A 571 32.37 -4.90 -24.35
C ALA A 571 32.41 -5.73 -23.06
N GLU A 572 33.44 -6.58 -22.88
CA GLU A 572 33.63 -7.38 -21.66
C GLU A 572 33.75 -6.52 -20.39
N TYR A 573 34.37 -5.34 -20.47
CA TYR A 573 34.47 -4.42 -19.34
C TYR A 573 33.10 -3.91 -18.87
N TYR A 574 32.29 -3.40 -19.79
CA TYR A 574 30.94 -2.92 -19.44
C TYR A 574 29.99 -4.08 -19.11
N GLU A 575 30.21 -5.26 -19.67
CA GLU A 575 29.45 -6.46 -19.33
C GLU A 575 29.67 -6.90 -17.88
N GLN A 576 30.90 -6.78 -17.35
CA GLN A 576 31.17 -7.00 -15.93
C GLN A 576 30.41 -6.01 -15.02
N VAL A 577 30.31 -4.75 -15.46
CA VAL A 577 29.56 -3.71 -14.75
C VAL A 577 28.08 -4.05 -14.76
N PHE A 578 27.52 -4.32 -15.95
CA PHE A 578 26.15 -4.74 -16.14
C PHE A 578 25.78 -5.95 -15.26
N TYR A 579 26.59 -7.01 -15.26
CA TYR A 579 26.29 -8.21 -14.47
C TYR A 579 26.30 -7.97 -12.97
N ARG A 580 27.20 -7.11 -12.47
CA ARG A 580 27.17 -6.73 -11.05
C ARG A 580 25.85 -6.06 -10.71
N ASP A 581 25.46 -5.06 -11.50
CA ASP A 581 24.26 -4.27 -11.26
C ASP A 581 22.98 -5.11 -11.47
N TRP A 582 22.98 -6.03 -12.44
CA TRP A 582 21.93 -7.02 -12.66
C TRP A 582 21.75 -7.99 -11.49
N ASN A 583 22.84 -8.50 -10.91
CA ASN A 583 22.77 -9.51 -9.87
C ASN A 583 22.27 -8.98 -8.52
N VAL A 584 22.34 -7.67 -8.28
CA VAL A 584 21.79 -7.01 -7.10
C VAL A 584 20.42 -6.36 -7.36
N SER A 585 19.88 -6.52 -8.57
CA SER A 585 18.57 -5.99 -8.96
C SER A 585 17.43 -6.96 -8.63
N HIS A 586 16.27 -6.39 -8.30
CA HIS A 586 15.08 -7.17 -7.95
C HIS A 586 14.37 -7.67 -9.21
N ASN A 587 13.93 -8.94 -9.17
CA ASN A 587 13.06 -9.46 -10.20
C ASN A 587 11.62 -9.04 -9.88
N VAL A 588 10.92 -8.46 -10.86
CA VAL A 588 9.48 -8.25 -10.74
C VAL A 588 8.82 -9.51 -11.30
N SER A 589 8.50 -10.46 -10.41
CA SER A 589 7.78 -11.69 -10.76
C SER A 589 6.40 -11.34 -11.31
N ASN A 590 5.92 -12.08 -12.30
CA ASN A 590 4.52 -12.00 -12.73
C ASN A 590 3.61 -12.55 -11.63
N PRO A 591 2.68 -11.78 -11.04
CA PRO A 591 1.53 -12.39 -10.40
C PRO A 591 0.72 -13.07 -11.51
N THR A 592 0.51 -14.38 -11.39
CA THR A 592 -0.51 -15.04 -12.20
C THR A 592 -1.86 -14.54 -11.68
N PRO A 593 -2.78 -14.04 -12.53
CA PRO A 593 -4.07 -13.57 -12.04
C PRO A 593 -4.77 -14.67 -11.23
N PRO A 594 -5.24 -14.37 -10.01
CA PRO A 594 -5.90 -15.33 -9.16
C PRO A 594 -7.15 -15.82 -9.86
N ASN A 595 -7.26 -17.13 -9.98
CA ASN A 595 -8.46 -17.82 -10.42
C ASN A 595 -9.59 -17.61 -9.40
N ILE A 596 -10.82 -18.00 -9.74
CA ILE A 596 -12.01 -17.79 -8.89
C ILE A 596 -11.84 -18.35 -7.47
N THR A 597 -11.13 -19.47 -7.31
CA THR A 597 -10.84 -20.08 -6.01
C THR A 597 -9.83 -19.24 -5.23
N GLU A 598 -8.82 -18.69 -5.91
CA GLU A 598 -7.82 -17.79 -5.30
C GLU A 598 -8.44 -16.44 -4.91
N ARG A 599 -9.44 -15.93 -5.64
CA ARG A 599 -10.20 -14.72 -5.26
C ARG A 599 -11.18 -14.91 -4.09
N SER A 600 -11.16 -16.07 -3.44
CA SER A 600 -12.05 -16.35 -2.31
C SER A 600 -11.40 -16.03 -0.95
N ILE A 601 -10.17 -15.52 -0.90
CA ILE A 601 -9.52 -15.12 0.36
C ILE A 601 -10.28 -13.96 0.99
N LEU A 602 -10.50 -14.02 2.31
CA LEU A 602 -11.28 -13.01 3.04
C LEU A 602 -10.42 -12.36 4.13
N ILE A 603 -10.55 -11.06 4.31
CA ILE A 603 -10.24 -10.35 5.54
C ILE A 603 -11.31 -10.72 6.57
N THR A 604 -10.88 -11.23 7.72
CA THR A 604 -11.77 -11.82 8.74
C THR A 604 -11.69 -11.13 10.09
N GLU A 605 -10.58 -10.45 10.40
CA GLU A 605 -10.42 -9.67 11.63
C GLU A 605 -9.65 -8.39 11.33
N VAL A 606 -10.03 -7.30 12.01
CA VAL A 606 -9.35 -6.00 11.98
C VAL A 606 -9.32 -5.44 13.40
N TYR A 607 -8.15 -5.03 13.87
CA TYR A 607 -7.97 -4.40 15.17
C TYR A 607 -7.27 -3.05 14.99
N TYR A 608 -8.08 -1.99 14.98
CA TYR A 608 -7.67 -0.66 14.54
C TYR A 608 -7.65 0.40 15.66
N ASP A 609 -8.66 0.43 16.54
CA ASP A 609 -8.69 1.32 17.72
C ASP A 609 -8.14 0.55 18.94
N THR A 610 -6.82 0.47 19.03
CA THR A 610 -6.12 -0.46 19.95
C THR A 610 -5.87 0.15 21.34
N TYR A 611 -5.43 -0.64 22.33
CA TYR A 611 -5.20 -0.13 23.68
C TYR A 611 -3.92 0.70 23.81
N LEU A 612 -2.86 0.36 23.07
CA LEU A 612 -1.57 1.01 23.24
C LEU A 612 -1.47 2.31 22.44
N GLN A 613 -0.66 3.22 22.97
CA GLN A 613 -0.38 4.47 22.30
C GLN A 613 0.37 4.21 20.97
N TYR A 614 -0.08 4.86 19.89
CA TYR A 614 0.46 4.71 18.52
C TYR A 614 0.18 3.37 17.84
N GLU A 615 -0.52 2.48 18.55
CA GLU A 615 -1.15 1.29 18.01
C GLU A 615 -0.13 0.37 17.29
N PRO A 616 1.04 0.07 17.91
CA PRO A 616 2.03 -0.81 17.30
C PRO A 616 1.54 -2.26 17.09
N GLU A 617 0.50 -2.68 17.80
CA GLU A 617 -0.13 -4.01 17.77
C GLU A 617 -1.30 -4.11 16.79
N GLU A 618 -1.66 -3.00 16.15
CA GLU A 618 -2.69 -2.94 15.12
C GLU A 618 -2.48 -4.06 14.09
N TYR A 619 -3.56 -4.75 13.74
CA TYR A 619 -3.46 -5.95 12.91
C TYR A 619 -4.71 -6.19 12.06
N LEU A 620 -4.53 -7.02 11.05
CA LEU A 620 -5.62 -7.69 10.35
C LEU A 620 -5.34 -9.19 10.20
N CYS A 621 -6.40 -9.96 9.96
CA CYS A 621 -6.32 -11.40 9.71
C CYS A 621 -6.96 -11.73 8.36
N ILE A 622 -6.23 -12.43 7.49
CA ILE A 622 -6.78 -12.97 6.24
C ILE A 622 -6.98 -14.48 6.36
N HIS A 623 -7.99 -15.02 5.69
CA HIS A 623 -8.40 -16.42 5.75
C HIS A 623 -8.66 -16.99 4.36
N ASN A 624 -8.21 -18.22 4.13
CA ASN A 624 -8.56 -18.99 2.94
C ASN A 624 -9.73 -19.94 3.24
N PRO A 625 -10.97 -19.65 2.82
CA PRO A 625 -12.12 -20.50 3.09
C PRO A 625 -12.15 -21.77 2.21
N THR A 626 -11.23 -21.90 1.26
CA THR A 626 -11.18 -23.03 0.33
C THR A 626 -10.36 -24.19 0.90
N THR A 627 -10.36 -25.33 0.20
CA THR A 627 -9.51 -26.48 0.57
C THR A 627 -8.13 -26.43 -0.09
N ASP A 628 -7.92 -25.55 -1.06
CA ASP A 628 -6.71 -25.50 -1.87
C ASP A 628 -5.77 -24.41 -1.33
N SER A 629 -4.45 -24.65 -1.38
CA SER A 629 -3.46 -23.63 -1.03
C SER A 629 -3.37 -22.57 -2.14
N VAL A 630 -3.24 -21.30 -1.75
CA VAL A 630 -3.12 -20.15 -2.66
C VAL A 630 -1.74 -19.53 -2.51
N ASP A 631 -1.05 -19.29 -3.63
CA ASP A 631 0.18 -18.50 -3.63
C ASP A 631 -0.19 -17.01 -3.65
N ILE A 632 0.11 -16.32 -2.55
CA ILE A 632 -0.18 -14.89 -2.37
C ILE A 632 1.09 -14.03 -2.45
N SER A 633 2.17 -14.57 -3.02
CA SER A 633 3.40 -13.82 -3.24
C SER A 633 3.13 -12.54 -4.05
N GLY A 634 3.59 -11.40 -3.54
CA GLY A 634 3.39 -10.10 -4.18
C GLY A 634 1.98 -9.51 -4.04
N TRP A 635 1.03 -10.22 -3.43
CA TRP A 635 -0.27 -9.63 -3.06
C TRP A 635 -0.08 -8.53 -2.04
N GLN A 636 -1.03 -7.60 -2.00
CA GLN A 636 -0.88 -6.33 -1.33
C GLN A 636 -2.05 -6.05 -0.39
N ILE A 637 -1.75 -5.36 0.69
CA ILE A 637 -2.73 -4.78 1.60
C ILE A 637 -2.48 -3.28 1.68
N THR A 638 -3.54 -2.50 1.57
CA THR A 638 -3.46 -1.03 1.63
C THR A 638 -4.73 -0.42 2.20
N ASP A 639 -4.57 0.78 2.73
CA ASP A 639 -5.61 1.68 3.24
C ASP A 639 -5.93 2.83 2.27
N GLN A 640 -5.37 2.83 1.05
CA GLN A 640 -5.47 3.97 0.13
C GLN A 640 -6.73 3.93 -0.77
N ASP A 641 -7.47 5.04 -0.78
CA ASP A 641 -8.39 5.45 -1.87
C ASP A 641 -7.57 5.95 -3.09
N SER A 642 -7.92 5.47 -4.28
CA SER A 642 -7.21 5.68 -5.54
C SER A 642 -6.91 7.12 -5.97
N ASP A 643 -7.58 8.11 -5.40
CA ASP A 643 -7.67 9.44 -6.01
C ASP A 643 -6.99 10.58 -5.21
N TYR A 644 -6.47 10.32 -3.99
CA TYR A 644 -5.86 11.36 -3.17
C TYR A 644 -4.32 11.37 -3.19
N LYS A 645 -3.73 12.55 -3.48
CA LYS A 645 -2.28 12.83 -3.44
C LYS A 645 -1.72 12.97 -2.02
N GLY A 646 -2.33 12.31 -1.04
CA GLY A 646 -1.84 12.17 0.34
C GLY A 646 -1.34 10.74 0.53
N TYR A 647 -0.13 10.58 1.04
CA TYR A 647 0.56 9.30 1.15
C TYR A 647 -0.07 8.41 2.23
N GLU A 648 -0.75 7.35 1.81
CA GLU A 648 -1.30 6.24 2.63
C GLU A 648 -0.62 4.94 2.16
N GLY A 649 -0.42 3.96 3.06
CA GLY A 649 0.67 2.99 2.93
C GLY A 649 0.26 1.63 2.34
N THR A 650 1.16 1.00 1.60
CA THR A 650 0.96 -0.34 1.03
C THR A 650 2.01 -1.33 1.54
N ILE A 651 1.58 -2.55 1.88
CA ILE A 651 2.46 -3.67 2.27
C ILE A 651 2.26 -4.88 1.36
N LEU A 652 3.33 -5.64 1.15
CA LEU A 652 3.36 -6.76 0.22
C LEU A 652 3.82 -8.05 0.87
N PHE A 653 3.15 -9.13 0.50
CA PHE A 653 3.55 -10.47 0.89
C PHE A 653 4.87 -10.84 0.19
N PRO A 654 5.88 -11.28 0.96
CA PRO A 654 7.16 -11.71 0.40
C PRO A 654 7.00 -12.87 -0.60
N GLU A 655 7.96 -12.98 -1.50
CA GLU A 655 8.06 -14.10 -2.44
C GLU A 655 8.05 -15.48 -1.74
N GLY A 656 7.27 -16.40 -2.30
CA GLY A 656 7.06 -17.75 -1.78
C GLY A 656 6.03 -17.84 -0.64
N THR A 657 5.17 -16.85 -0.45
CA THR A 657 4.13 -16.87 0.58
C THR A 657 2.93 -17.68 0.13
N ILE A 658 2.70 -18.83 0.78
CA ILE A 658 1.57 -19.72 0.52
C ILE A 658 0.58 -19.65 1.67
N LEU A 659 -0.69 -19.39 1.35
CA LEU A 659 -1.82 -19.47 2.26
C LEU A 659 -2.60 -20.78 2.05
N ASP A 660 -2.39 -21.74 2.94
CA ASP A 660 -3.03 -23.05 2.86
C ASP A 660 -4.56 -22.99 3.05
N GLY A 661 -5.27 -23.93 2.41
CA GLY A 661 -6.72 -24.05 2.54
C GLY A 661 -7.20 -24.21 3.99
N GLY A 662 -8.19 -23.42 4.39
CA GLY A 662 -8.73 -23.37 5.75
C GLY A 662 -7.80 -22.74 6.79
N LYS A 663 -6.71 -22.09 6.37
CA LYS A 663 -5.77 -21.39 7.26
C LYS A 663 -5.98 -19.89 7.22
N SER A 664 -5.53 -19.25 8.30
CA SER A 664 -5.49 -17.80 8.45
C SER A 664 -4.05 -17.34 8.62
N LEU A 665 -3.79 -16.09 8.24
CA LEU A 665 -2.55 -15.37 8.52
C LEU A 665 -2.87 -14.09 9.28
N TYR A 666 -2.09 -13.84 10.33
CA TYR A 666 -2.15 -12.60 11.11
C TYR A 666 -1.01 -11.67 10.70
N ILE A 667 -1.36 -10.43 10.33
CA ILE A 667 -0.43 -9.40 9.87
C ILE A 667 -0.53 -8.21 10.82
N THR A 668 0.58 -7.81 11.44
CA THR A 668 0.62 -6.70 12.40
C THR A 668 1.74 -5.69 12.12
N ARG A 669 1.67 -4.50 12.71
CA ARG A 669 2.75 -3.50 12.62
C ARG A 669 4.01 -3.91 13.38
N ASN A 670 3.86 -4.56 14.54
CA ASN A 670 4.94 -4.98 15.42
C ASN A 670 4.58 -6.28 16.15
N ALA A 671 5.29 -7.36 15.84
CA ALA A 671 5.02 -8.68 16.39
C ALA A 671 5.19 -8.78 17.91
N THR A 672 6.14 -8.05 18.49
CA THR A 672 6.37 -8.07 19.93
C THR A 672 5.19 -7.44 20.68
N ALA A 673 4.71 -6.28 20.22
CA ALA A 673 3.54 -5.61 20.79
C ALA A 673 2.28 -6.48 20.64
N PHE A 674 2.07 -7.05 19.45
CA PHE A 674 0.98 -7.99 19.20
C PHE A 674 1.00 -9.18 20.16
N TYR A 675 2.14 -9.85 20.32
CA TYR A 675 2.27 -11.00 21.21
C TYR A 675 1.99 -10.64 22.68
N GLU A 676 2.43 -9.46 23.12
CA GLU A 676 2.19 -8.97 24.47
C GLU A 676 0.71 -8.77 24.80
N GLU A 677 -0.16 -8.63 23.80
CA GLU A 677 -1.58 -8.41 23.99
C GLU A 677 -2.41 -9.65 23.63
N MET A 678 -2.16 -10.22 22.44
CA MET A 678 -2.93 -11.32 21.85
C MET A 678 -2.51 -12.71 22.35
N ARG A 679 -1.29 -12.85 22.89
CA ARG A 679 -0.73 -14.11 23.46
C ARG A 679 -0.46 -15.24 22.47
N PHE A 680 -0.43 -14.92 21.18
CA PHE A 680 0.14 -15.77 20.14
C PHE A 680 0.95 -14.90 19.17
N MET A 681 1.84 -15.53 18.40
CA MET A 681 2.66 -14.81 17.43
C MET A 681 1.88 -14.56 16.14
N PRO A 682 2.04 -13.39 15.51
CA PRO A 682 1.53 -13.15 14.18
C PRO A 682 2.41 -13.88 13.15
N ASP A 683 1.88 -14.07 11.94
CA ASP A 683 2.64 -14.69 10.85
C ASP A 683 3.57 -13.68 10.17
N PHE A 684 3.15 -12.42 10.12
CA PHE A 684 3.88 -11.32 9.51
C PHE A 684 3.90 -10.06 10.36
N GLU A 685 5.00 -9.31 10.25
CA GLU A 685 5.10 -7.93 10.68
C GLU A 685 5.62 -7.02 9.55
N TYR A 686 5.35 -5.72 9.58
CA TYR A 686 5.72 -4.84 8.47
C TYR A 686 6.41 -3.53 8.84
N MET A 687 6.22 -2.98 10.04
CA MET A 687 6.83 -1.69 10.40
C MET A 687 8.17 -1.84 11.10
N VAL A 688 8.22 -2.65 12.16
CA VAL A 688 9.44 -2.94 12.93
C VAL A 688 9.71 -4.42 12.82
N ASP A 689 10.89 -4.83 12.37
CA ASP A 689 11.39 -6.21 12.50
C ASP A 689 11.74 -6.45 13.97
N SER A 690 10.70 -6.72 14.76
CA SER A 690 10.74 -6.76 16.22
C SER A 690 10.98 -8.18 16.73
N HIS A 691 10.69 -9.20 15.93
CA HIS A 691 10.80 -10.60 16.33
C HIS A 691 11.38 -11.50 15.23
N ILE A 692 12.52 -12.13 15.52
CA ILE A 692 13.32 -12.91 14.56
C ILE A 692 12.57 -14.08 13.88
N ASP A 693 11.56 -14.65 14.54
CA ASP A 693 10.78 -15.78 14.01
C ASP A 693 9.54 -15.34 13.20
N VAL A 694 9.25 -14.03 13.13
CA VAL A 694 8.14 -13.47 12.36
C VAL A 694 8.67 -12.92 11.03
N LYS A 695 7.91 -13.15 9.95
CA LYS A 695 8.36 -12.74 8.62
C LYS A 695 8.09 -11.25 8.41
N GLN A 696 9.05 -10.55 7.82
CA GLN A 696 8.88 -9.15 7.44
C GLN A 696 8.17 -9.02 6.09
N MET A 697 7.08 -8.25 6.03
CA MET A 697 6.49 -7.79 4.77
C MET A 697 7.21 -6.56 4.24
N GLU A 698 7.23 -6.40 2.92
CA GLU A 698 7.81 -5.23 2.27
C GLU A 698 6.81 -4.07 2.31
N ILE A 699 7.27 -2.87 2.69
CA ILE A 699 6.49 -1.65 2.57
C ILE A 699 6.85 -0.95 1.26
N ILE A 700 5.86 -0.69 0.40
CA ILE A 700 6.05 0.17 -0.78
C ILE A 700 5.37 1.51 -0.51
N ASP A 701 6.18 2.47 -0.07
CA ASP A 701 5.78 3.86 0.16
C ASP A 701 6.99 4.79 -0.14
N SER A 702 6.71 5.95 -0.73
CA SER A 702 7.68 7.01 -1.00
C SER A 702 7.87 8.00 0.17
N SER A 703 7.18 7.79 1.30
CA SER A 703 7.26 8.66 2.47
C SER A 703 8.69 8.78 3.01
N ALA A 704 9.14 10.05 3.08
CA ALA A 704 10.41 10.44 3.68
C ALA A 704 10.43 10.25 5.21
N HIS A 705 9.28 10.00 5.85
CA HIS A 705 9.15 9.81 7.29
C HIS A 705 8.96 8.32 7.61
N VAL A 706 10.00 7.70 8.17
CA VAL A 706 10.02 6.26 8.52
C VAL A 706 8.83 5.86 9.40
N ASP A 707 8.42 6.73 10.33
CA ASP A 707 7.32 6.44 11.26
C ASP A 707 5.92 6.43 10.59
N GLN A 708 5.81 6.88 9.33
CA GLN A 708 4.55 7.00 8.57
C GLN A 708 4.42 5.95 7.46
N ARG A 709 5.32 4.97 7.41
CA ARG A 709 5.34 3.95 6.35
C ARG A 709 4.37 2.80 6.64
N GLY A 710 3.73 2.28 5.58
CA GLY A 710 2.78 1.17 5.64
C GLY A 710 1.37 1.62 6.07
N PRO A 711 0.35 0.75 5.92
CA PRO A 711 -1.03 1.11 6.22
C PRO A 711 -1.24 1.40 7.71
N ARG A 712 -2.18 2.31 7.98
CA ARG A 712 -2.62 2.77 9.31
C ARG A 712 -4.14 2.89 9.35
N PHE A 713 -4.77 1.94 10.03
CA PHE A 713 -6.22 1.79 10.14
C PHE A 713 -6.82 2.88 11.03
N GLY A 714 -7.42 3.89 10.41
CA GLY A 714 -7.94 5.08 11.10
C GLY A 714 -9.07 4.78 12.10
N ASN A 715 -8.96 5.26 13.34
CA ASN A 715 -9.95 5.01 14.42
C ASN A 715 -11.32 5.64 14.15
N ALA A 716 -11.39 6.66 13.29
CA ALA A 716 -12.66 7.29 12.91
C ALA A 716 -13.40 6.53 11.80
N GLY A 717 -12.67 5.71 11.03
CA GLY A 717 -13.13 5.04 9.84
C GLY A 717 -12.02 4.98 8.79
N ASP A 718 -12.01 3.88 8.06
CA ASP A 718 -11.02 3.58 7.03
C ASP A 718 -11.54 2.47 6.10
N GLU A 719 -10.75 2.17 5.09
CA GLU A 719 -10.88 1.03 4.20
C GLU A 719 -9.62 0.15 4.27
N ILE A 720 -9.80 -1.15 4.15
CA ILE A 720 -8.69 -2.10 4.04
C ILE A 720 -8.97 -2.93 2.80
N ILE A 721 -8.04 -2.87 1.85
CA ILE A 721 -8.18 -3.51 0.55
C ILE A 721 -7.09 -4.59 0.44
N LEU A 722 -7.51 -5.84 0.27
CA LEU A 722 -6.65 -6.94 -0.15
C LEU A 722 -6.74 -7.09 -1.66
N THR A 723 -5.60 -7.03 -2.35
CA THR A 723 -5.53 -7.13 -3.82
C THR A 723 -4.32 -7.95 -4.25
N ASP A 724 -4.41 -8.60 -5.41
CA ASP A 724 -3.29 -9.26 -6.05
C ASP A 724 -2.33 -8.29 -6.75
N ASP A 725 -2.78 -7.05 -7.03
CA ASP A 725 -1.98 -5.99 -7.65
C ASP A 725 -2.66 -4.61 -7.49
N TYR A 726 -2.23 -3.80 -6.51
CA TYR A 726 -2.87 -2.49 -6.23
C TYR A 726 -2.51 -1.40 -7.25
N TYR A 727 -1.36 -1.51 -7.93
CA TYR A 727 -0.82 -0.42 -8.76
C TYR A 727 -1.51 -0.27 -10.13
N HIS A 728 -2.52 -1.09 -10.42
CA HIS A 728 -3.31 -1.02 -11.65
C HIS A 728 -4.77 -0.68 -11.33
N PHE A 729 -5.38 0.34 -11.95
CA PHE A 729 -6.82 0.63 -11.78
C PHE A 729 -7.71 -0.01 -12.85
N ASP A 730 -7.12 -0.80 -13.73
CA ASP A 730 -7.86 -1.57 -14.72
C ASP A 730 -8.47 -2.81 -14.06
N GLU A 731 -9.81 -2.89 -14.03
CA GLU A 731 -10.58 -4.06 -13.55
C GLU A 731 -10.19 -5.37 -14.23
N GLN A 732 -9.48 -5.30 -15.38
CA GLN A 732 -8.93 -6.48 -16.06
C GLN A 732 -7.68 -7.06 -15.38
N TYR A 733 -6.97 -6.29 -14.55
CA TYR A 733 -5.65 -6.67 -14.00
C TYR A 733 -5.48 -6.47 -12.49
N ASN A 734 -6.26 -5.59 -11.85
CA ASN A 734 -6.33 -5.46 -10.40
C ASN A 734 -7.59 -6.15 -9.90
N HIS A 735 -7.38 -7.29 -9.25
CA HIS A 735 -8.45 -8.04 -8.64
C HIS A 735 -8.45 -7.70 -7.16
N ILE A 736 -9.37 -6.82 -6.80
CA ILE A 736 -9.80 -6.73 -5.40
C ILE A 736 -10.25 -8.13 -4.98
N ILE A 737 -9.52 -8.66 -4.01
CA ILE A 737 -9.78 -9.98 -3.44
C ILE A 737 -10.83 -9.85 -2.35
N ASP A 738 -10.64 -8.90 -1.43
CA ASP A 738 -11.62 -8.57 -0.40
C ASP A 738 -11.42 -7.12 0.08
N VAL A 739 -12.50 -6.51 0.59
CA VAL A 739 -12.50 -5.15 1.13
C VAL A 739 -13.27 -5.13 2.44
N VAL A 740 -12.78 -4.36 3.41
CA VAL A 740 -13.52 -4.00 4.62
C VAL A 740 -13.56 -2.49 4.73
N VAL A 741 -14.76 -1.93 4.87
CA VAL A 741 -14.95 -0.48 5.01
C VAL A 741 -15.72 -0.19 6.29
N TYR A 742 -15.16 0.64 7.17
CA TYR A 742 -15.74 0.90 8.49
C TYR A 742 -15.71 2.38 8.86
N GLY A 743 -16.49 2.73 9.88
CA GLY A 743 -16.58 4.08 10.43
C GLY A 743 -17.07 5.10 9.41
N ASN A 744 -16.40 6.25 9.37
CA ASN A 744 -16.73 7.38 8.50
C ASN A 744 -15.98 7.41 7.16
N SER A 745 -15.37 6.31 6.72
CA SER A 745 -14.66 6.22 5.43
C SER A 745 -15.55 6.70 4.27
N SER A 746 -14.95 7.46 3.35
CA SER A 746 -15.62 7.95 2.15
C SER A 746 -15.57 6.97 0.97
N TYR A 747 -14.86 5.85 1.10
CA TYR A 747 -14.67 4.84 0.06
C TYR A 747 -15.99 4.39 -0.61
N VAL A 748 -17.06 4.18 0.17
CA VAL A 748 -18.37 3.76 -0.38
C VAL A 748 -19.05 4.82 -1.27
N TYR A 749 -18.68 6.09 -1.11
CA TYR A 749 -19.18 7.21 -1.92
C TYR A 749 -18.27 7.48 -3.12
N GLU A 750 -16.96 7.30 -2.96
CA GLU A 750 -15.95 7.53 -3.99
C GLU A 750 -15.86 6.35 -4.97
N HIS A 751 -16.01 5.12 -4.48
CA HIS A 751 -15.93 3.85 -5.25
C HIS A 751 -17.17 2.96 -5.08
N PRO A 752 -18.35 3.42 -5.53
CA PRO A 752 -19.57 2.64 -5.35
C PRO A 752 -19.50 1.30 -6.10
N ASN A 753 -19.75 0.19 -5.37
CA ASN A 753 -19.75 -1.20 -5.88
C ASN A 753 -18.37 -1.80 -6.18
N ARG A 754 -17.30 -1.22 -5.62
CA ARG A 754 -15.93 -1.70 -5.82
C ARG A 754 -15.49 -2.58 -4.65
N GLY A 755 -15.84 -3.87 -4.69
CA GLY A 755 -15.53 -4.83 -3.62
C GLY A 755 -16.35 -4.64 -2.33
N TRP A 756 -17.15 -3.57 -2.22
CA TRP A 756 -18.05 -3.33 -1.09
C TRP A 756 -19.37 -2.74 -1.55
N TYR A 757 -20.47 -3.15 -0.92
CA TYR A 757 -21.83 -2.70 -1.22
C TYR A 757 -22.56 -2.22 0.03
N GLY A 758 -23.18 -1.04 -0.07
CA GLY A 758 -24.03 -0.49 0.99
C GLY A 758 -23.28 0.40 1.98
N LYS A 759 -23.74 0.42 3.23
CA LYS A 759 -23.15 1.25 4.30
C LYS A 759 -21.83 0.66 4.80
N THR A 760 -21.03 1.49 5.45
CA THR A 760 -19.84 1.05 6.19
C THR A 760 -20.24 0.25 7.44
N VAL A 761 -19.30 -0.52 7.98
CA VAL A 761 -19.45 -1.12 9.31
C VAL A 761 -19.41 -0.02 10.37
N ASP A 762 -20.29 -0.10 11.37
CA ASP A 762 -20.31 0.89 12.46
C ASP A 762 -18.99 0.83 13.27
N ASN A 763 -18.51 1.99 13.72
CA ASN A 763 -17.31 2.05 14.55
C ASN A 763 -17.47 1.27 15.86
N VAL A 764 -16.41 0.57 16.24
CA VAL A 764 -16.29 -0.06 17.55
C VAL A 764 -15.57 0.84 18.55
N SER A 765 -15.66 0.52 19.83
CA SER A 765 -14.91 1.21 20.88
C SER A 765 -13.48 0.69 20.98
N GLN A 766 -12.56 1.51 21.48
CA GLN A 766 -11.19 1.11 21.82
C GLN A 766 -11.11 -0.28 22.48
N GLY A 767 -10.21 -1.12 21.95
CA GLY A 767 -9.98 -2.48 22.45
C GLY A 767 -10.92 -3.55 21.89
N VAL A 768 -11.79 -3.21 20.94
CA VAL A 768 -12.68 -4.16 20.28
C VAL A 768 -12.09 -4.58 18.94
N ILE A 769 -12.07 -5.89 18.70
CA ILE A 769 -11.67 -6.48 17.43
C ILE A 769 -12.91 -6.57 16.54
N LEU A 770 -12.83 -5.98 15.36
CA LEU A 770 -13.84 -6.13 14.34
C LEU A 770 -13.67 -7.52 13.68
N LYS A 771 -14.72 -8.34 13.67
CA LYS A 771 -14.62 -9.75 13.23
C LYS A 771 -15.78 -10.15 12.31
N ARG A 772 -15.45 -10.82 11.22
CA ARG A 772 -16.40 -11.29 10.22
C ARG A 772 -17.22 -12.46 10.78
N ASN A 773 -18.53 -12.43 10.55
CA ASN A 773 -19.51 -13.39 11.00
C ASN A 773 -19.25 -14.77 10.38
N ILE A 774 -19.46 -15.81 11.19
CA ILE A 774 -19.40 -17.21 10.76
C ILE A 774 -20.82 -17.76 10.77
N ASN A 775 -21.22 -18.43 9.69
CA ASN A 775 -22.47 -19.16 9.67
C ASN A 775 -22.34 -20.41 10.56
N GLU A 776 -23.12 -20.47 11.64
CA GLU A 776 -23.04 -21.55 12.63
C GLU A 776 -23.21 -22.96 12.04
N THR A 777 -24.06 -23.11 11.02
CA THR A 777 -24.38 -24.43 10.46
C THR A 777 -23.30 -24.93 9.51
N THR A 778 -22.67 -24.04 8.74
CA THR A 778 -21.63 -24.41 7.77
C THR A 778 -20.22 -24.27 8.33
N GLY A 779 -20.02 -23.47 9.38
CA GLY A 779 -18.71 -23.10 9.90
C GLY A 779 -17.90 -22.21 8.96
N GLN A 780 -18.53 -21.62 7.94
CA GLN A 780 -17.88 -20.78 6.94
C GLN A 780 -18.15 -19.30 7.23
N TYR A 781 -17.17 -18.44 6.93
CA TYR A 781 -17.36 -16.99 6.98
C TYR A 781 -18.47 -16.55 6.02
N VAL A 782 -19.26 -15.56 6.45
CA VAL A 782 -20.27 -14.92 5.62
C VAL A 782 -19.59 -13.84 4.79
N ASP A 783 -19.80 -13.88 3.48
CA ASP A 783 -19.33 -12.85 2.56
C ASP A 783 -20.46 -12.43 1.61
N THR A 784 -21.06 -11.29 1.92
CA THR A 784 -21.98 -10.56 1.06
C THR A 784 -21.35 -9.29 0.51
N ASN A 785 -20.09 -9.01 0.87
CA ASN A 785 -19.38 -7.76 0.64
C ASN A 785 -20.16 -6.55 1.19
N THR A 786 -20.78 -6.71 2.37
CA THR A 786 -21.55 -5.64 3.03
C THR A 786 -21.29 -5.59 4.53
N SER A 787 -21.75 -4.51 5.18
CA SER A 787 -21.60 -4.37 6.64
C SER A 787 -22.26 -5.51 7.44
N SER A 788 -23.27 -6.20 6.91
CA SER A 788 -23.94 -7.30 7.62
C SER A 788 -23.02 -8.49 7.89
N ASP A 789 -21.92 -8.59 7.13
CA ASP A 789 -20.91 -9.63 7.33
C ASP A 789 -20.14 -9.44 8.65
N TRP A 790 -20.27 -8.27 9.30
CA TRP A 790 -19.50 -7.88 10.48
C TRP A 790 -20.37 -7.46 11.67
N GLU A 791 -21.69 -7.36 11.46
CA GLU A 791 -22.64 -7.00 12.51
C GLU A 791 -22.91 -8.23 13.40
N SER A 792 -22.32 -8.26 14.59
CA SER A 792 -22.48 -9.33 15.59
C SER A 792 -22.84 -8.77 16.96
N PRO A 793 -23.71 -9.44 17.75
CA PRO A 793 -23.88 -9.11 19.16
C PRO A 793 -22.65 -9.53 20.01
N HIS A 794 -21.76 -10.38 19.50
CA HIS A 794 -20.53 -10.77 20.19
C HIS A 794 -19.47 -9.67 20.03
N ILE A 795 -18.96 -9.17 21.15
CA ILE A 795 -17.83 -8.24 21.20
C ILE A 795 -16.54 -9.02 21.46
N TYR A 796 -15.61 -8.98 20.51
CA TYR A 796 -14.31 -9.61 20.61
C TYR A 796 -13.28 -8.63 21.18
N ARG A 797 -12.44 -9.11 22.10
CA ARG A 797 -11.34 -8.33 22.70
C ARG A 797 -10.05 -9.14 22.72
N PRO A 798 -8.88 -8.45 22.75
CA PRO A 798 -7.60 -9.11 22.93
C PRO A 798 -7.57 -10.00 24.17
N GLY A 799 -6.96 -11.19 24.02
CA GLY A 799 -6.84 -12.19 25.08
C GLY A 799 -8.12 -13.01 25.38
N GLN A 800 -9.27 -12.71 24.79
CA GLN A 800 -10.48 -13.52 24.98
C GLN A 800 -10.36 -14.91 24.35
N SER A 801 -10.90 -15.91 25.06
CA SER A 801 -11.00 -17.27 24.54
C SER A 801 -12.03 -17.42 23.42
N HIS A 802 -11.86 -18.47 22.62
CA HIS A 802 -12.79 -18.87 21.55
C HIS A 802 -13.05 -20.38 21.61
N PHE A 803 -13.51 -20.89 22.76
CA PHE A 803 -13.72 -22.32 22.94
C PHE A 803 -14.91 -22.83 22.09
N PRO A 804 -14.75 -23.93 21.34
CA PRO A 804 -15.83 -24.44 20.50
C PRO A 804 -16.92 -25.11 21.35
N TYR A 805 -18.17 -25.01 20.90
CA TYR A 805 -19.29 -25.74 21.51
C TYR A 805 -19.08 -27.25 21.37
N GLN A 806 -19.12 -27.97 22.48
CA GLN A 806 -18.96 -29.43 22.53
C GLN A 806 -20.00 -30.07 23.44
N SER A 807 -20.36 -31.32 23.12
CA SER A 807 -21.29 -32.14 23.90
C SER A 807 -20.63 -33.47 24.25
N PHE A 808 -20.76 -33.87 25.51
CA PHE A 808 -20.17 -35.09 26.05
C PHE A 808 -21.28 -36.04 26.50
N THR A 809 -21.41 -37.19 25.82
CA THR A 809 -22.36 -38.24 26.22
C THR A 809 -21.64 -39.33 27.01
N PHE A 810 -22.12 -39.62 28.22
CA PHE A 810 -21.53 -40.65 29.07
C PHE A 810 -22.57 -41.30 29.99
N THR A 811 -22.27 -42.52 30.45
CA THR A 811 -23.00 -43.16 31.56
C THR A 811 -22.26 -42.92 32.87
N GLY A 812 -22.89 -42.30 33.86
CA GLY A 812 -22.22 -41.95 35.09
C GLY A 812 -23.13 -41.38 36.17
N ASN A 813 -22.53 -40.83 37.22
CA ASN A 813 -23.24 -40.17 38.31
C ASN A 813 -23.24 -38.66 38.12
N VAL A 814 -24.42 -38.06 38.18
CA VAL A 814 -24.61 -36.61 38.20
C VAL A 814 -25.46 -36.24 39.41
N THR A 815 -25.03 -35.26 40.19
CA THR A 815 -25.75 -34.78 41.38
C THR A 815 -26.40 -33.44 41.10
N ALA A 816 -27.69 -33.32 41.38
CA ALA A 816 -28.44 -32.05 41.40
C ALA A 816 -28.58 -31.55 42.84
N PHE A 817 -28.51 -30.23 43.03
CA PHE A 817 -28.78 -29.59 44.32
C PHE A 817 -29.33 -28.17 44.15
N VAL A 818 -29.98 -27.66 45.20
CA VAL A 818 -30.44 -26.27 45.28
C VAL A 818 -29.97 -25.62 46.59
N SER A 819 -29.68 -24.33 46.53
CA SER A 819 -29.42 -23.47 47.68
C SER A 819 -30.72 -22.79 48.13
N PRO A 820 -30.94 -22.56 49.44
CA PRO A 820 -30.07 -22.91 50.58
C PRO A 820 -30.22 -24.36 51.08
N ASP A 821 -31.14 -25.14 50.50
CA ASP A 821 -31.66 -26.37 51.11
C ASP A 821 -30.60 -27.43 51.43
N CYS A 822 -29.65 -27.65 50.53
CA CYS A 822 -28.65 -28.72 50.66
C CYS A 822 -27.29 -28.36 50.06
N SER A 823 -27.08 -27.09 49.68
CA SER A 823 -25.92 -26.65 48.90
C SER A 823 -24.61 -26.79 49.67
N TYR A 824 -24.55 -26.37 50.94
CA TYR A 824 -23.33 -26.40 51.75
C TYR A 824 -22.83 -27.82 51.99
N GLU A 825 -23.67 -28.73 52.49
CA GLU A 825 -23.28 -30.12 52.73
C GLU A 825 -22.86 -30.82 51.43
N THR A 826 -23.57 -30.55 50.33
CA THR A 826 -23.28 -31.15 49.03
C THR A 826 -21.90 -30.70 48.51
N LEU A 827 -21.61 -29.39 48.54
CA LEU A 827 -20.30 -28.86 48.13
C LEU A 827 -19.18 -29.39 49.00
N VAL A 828 -19.30 -29.29 50.32
CA VAL A 828 -18.28 -29.76 51.27
C VAL A 828 -17.98 -31.25 51.07
N SER A 829 -19.04 -32.07 50.92
CA SER A 829 -18.88 -33.52 50.76
C SER A 829 -18.07 -33.90 49.52
N GLU A 830 -18.12 -33.08 48.47
CA GLU A 830 -17.38 -33.32 47.24
C GLU A 830 -16.00 -32.62 47.25
N ILE A 831 -15.88 -31.40 47.80
CA ILE A 831 -14.60 -30.69 48.00
C ILE A 831 -13.62 -31.57 48.80
N ASP A 832 -14.10 -32.20 49.87
CA ASP A 832 -13.28 -33.04 50.73
C ASP A 832 -12.79 -34.34 50.04
N THR A 833 -13.30 -34.66 48.84
CA THR A 833 -12.84 -35.83 48.06
C THR A 833 -11.53 -35.62 47.32
N ALA A 834 -11.12 -34.36 47.09
CA ALA A 834 -9.96 -34.02 46.28
C ALA A 834 -8.66 -34.64 46.79
N LYS A 835 -7.85 -35.18 45.88
CA LYS A 835 -6.61 -35.94 46.18
C LYS A 835 -5.37 -35.43 45.46
N PHE A 836 -5.53 -34.80 44.31
CA PHE A 836 -4.45 -34.41 43.42
C PHE A 836 -4.52 -32.92 43.06
N SER A 837 -5.70 -32.45 42.63
CA SER A 837 -5.87 -31.05 42.26
C SER A 837 -7.28 -30.52 42.51
N MET A 838 -7.38 -29.21 42.73
CA MET A 838 -8.62 -28.46 42.85
C MET A 838 -8.46 -27.07 42.24
N TYR A 839 -9.27 -26.76 41.22
CA TYR A 839 -9.24 -25.49 40.52
C TYR A 839 -10.59 -24.78 40.71
N ILE A 840 -10.57 -23.59 41.32
CA ILE A 840 -11.77 -22.86 41.72
C ILE A 840 -11.83 -21.54 40.95
N ASN A 841 -12.87 -21.34 40.15
CA ASN A 841 -13.14 -20.06 39.48
C ASN A 841 -14.45 -19.46 40.02
N LEU A 842 -14.37 -18.29 40.64
CA LEU A 842 -15.50 -17.63 41.31
C LEU A 842 -15.45 -16.10 41.15
N TYR A 843 -16.61 -15.50 40.90
CA TYR A 843 -16.76 -14.03 41.01
C TYR A 843 -16.50 -13.50 42.43
N GLN A 844 -17.03 -14.17 43.46
CA GLN A 844 -16.85 -13.76 44.86
C GLN A 844 -16.71 -14.98 45.78
N PHE A 845 -15.75 -14.90 46.70
CA PHE A 845 -15.53 -15.88 47.76
C PHE A 845 -15.39 -15.15 49.11
N SER A 846 -16.42 -15.25 49.95
CA SER A 846 -16.52 -14.58 51.26
C SER A 846 -16.99 -15.51 52.40
N SER A 847 -17.23 -16.79 52.14
CA SER A 847 -17.60 -17.78 53.18
C SER A 847 -16.38 -18.31 53.93
N PRO A 848 -16.21 -18.00 55.22
CA PRO A 848 -15.08 -18.52 56.00
C PRO A 848 -15.17 -20.03 56.19
N PHE A 849 -16.37 -20.59 56.16
CA PHE A 849 -16.58 -22.02 56.37
C PHE A 849 -16.14 -22.85 55.16
N LEU A 850 -16.42 -22.39 53.94
CA LEU A 850 -15.89 -23.03 52.73
C LEU A 850 -14.37 -22.85 52.61
N MET A 851 -13.85 -21.69 53.02
CA MET A 851 -12.39 -21.45 53.09
C MET A 851 -11.68 -22.51 53.94
N GLU A 852 -12.22 -22.86 55.11
CA GLU A 852 -11.63 -23.91 55.96
C GLU A 852 -11.51 -25.26 55.25
N HIS A 853 -12.52 -25.65 54.45
CA HIS A 853 -12.47 -26.88 53.67
C HIS A 853 -11.43 -26.82 52.54
N VAL A 854 -11.31 -25.69 51.85
CA VAL A 854 -10.28 -25.49 50.82
C VAL A 854 -8.87 -25.53 51.43
N ILE A 855 -8.67 -24.89 52.58
CA ILE A 855 -7.40 -24.95 53.34
C ILE A 855 -7.10 -26.40 53.76
N ASN A 856 -8.11 -27.14 54.23
CA ASN A 856 -7.95 -28.55 54.58
C ASN A 856 -7.58 -29.43 53.38
N VAL A 857 -8.06 -29.09 52.18
CA VAL A 857 -7.66 -29.75 50.92
C VAL A 857 -6.18 -29.46 50.63
N SER A 858 -5.76 -28.19 50.65
CA SER A 858 -4.36 -27.79 50.45
C SER A 858 -3.42 -28.46 51.46
N ASN A 859 -3.81 -28.48 52.74
CA ASN A 859 -3.05 -29.12 53.82
C ASN A 859 -2.86 -30.64 53.65
N ARG A 860 -3.67 -31.30 52.81
CA ARG A 860 -3.47 -32.71 52.41
C ARG A 860 -2.43 -32.88 51.29
N GLY A 861 -1.86 -31.80 50.78
CA GLY A 861 -0.89 -31.79 49.67
C GLY A 861 -1.52 -31.80 48.28
N VAL A 862 -2.79 -31.38 48.17
CA VAL A 862 -3.51 -31.20 46.89
C VAL A 862 -3.09 -29.89 46.25
N ASP A 863 -2.88 -29.85 44.93
CA ASP A 863 -2.63 -28.60 44.20
C ASP A 863 -3.91 -27.78 44.09
N VAL A 864 -3.97 -26.64 44.79
CA VAL A 864 -5.16 -25.78 44.85
C VAL A 864 -4.87 -24.44 44.17
N LYS A 865 -5.63 -24.14 43.11
CA LYS A 865 -5.58 -22.86 42.39
C LYS A 865 -6.93 -22.17 42.44
N VAL A 866 -6.92 -20.88 42.76
CA VAL A 866 -8.14 -20.07 42.94
C VAL A 866 -8.04 -18.83 42.07
N PHE A 867 -9.01 -18.66 41.16
CA PHE A 867 -9.14 -17.51 40.28
C PHE A 867 -10.40 -16.72 40.64
N LEU A 868 -10.22 -15.42 40.91
CA LEU A 868 -11.28 -14.54 41.41
C LEU A 868 -11.44 -13.29 40.54
N GLU A 869 -12.61 -12.65 40.60
CA GLU A 869 -12.79 -11.29 40.07
C GLU A 869 -12.11 -10.27 40.99
N GLY A 870 -11.26 -9.39 40.44
CA GLY A 870 -10.52 -8.40 41.19
C GLY A 870 -11.30 -7.11 41.50
N GLY A 871 -12.32 -6.79 40.72
CA GLY A 871 -13.15 -5.59 40.87
C GLY A 871 -14.64 -5.90 40.79
N PRO A 872 -15.20 -6.82 41.60
CA PRO A 872 -16.63 -7.13 41.52
C PRO A 872 -17.46 -5.88 41.84
N VAL A 873 -18.67 -5.79 41.29
CA VAL A 873 -19.64 -4.72 41.60
C VAL A 873 -19.77 -4.54 43.11
N GLY A 874 -19.56 -3.31 43.58
CA GLY A 874 -19.49 -2.97 45.01
C GLY A 874 -18.07 -3.01 45.62
N GLY A 875 -17.07 -3.42 44.85
CA GLY A 875 -15.66 -3.48 45.24
C GLY A 875 -15.24 -4.82 45.85
N PHE A 876 -13.93 -5.07 45.88
CA PHE A 876 -13.36 -6.26 46.50
C PHE A 876 -13.33 -6.12 48.03
N THR A 877 -14.21 -6.84 48.70
CA THR A 877 -14.44 -6.74 50.16
C THR A 877 -13.26 -7.25 50.99
N ASP A 878 -13.07 -6.71 52.20
CA ASP A 878 -12.03 -7.19 53.13
C ASP A 878 -12.23 -8.65 53.56
N ALA A 879 -13.48 -9.16 53.60
CA ALA A 879 -13.74 -10.58 53.80
C ALA A 879 -13.15 -11.45 52.68
N GLY A 880 -13.28 -11.00 51.42
CA GLY A 880 -12.65 -11.67 50.28
C GLY A 880 -11.12 -11.58 50.31
N LYS A 881 -10.56 -10.44 50.70
CA LYS A 881 -9.10 -10.26 50.90
C LYS A 881 -8.57 -11.16 52.01
N TYR A 882 -9.28 -11.26 53.13
CA TYR A 882 -8.95 -12.14 54.24
C TYR A 882 -8.92 -13.60 53.77
N ILE A 883 -9.95 -14.06 53.06
CA ILE A 883 -9.98 -15.43 52.53
C ILE A 883 -8.82 -15.67 51.56
N ALA A 884 -8.56 -14.76 50.63
CA ALA A 884 -7.45 -14.89 49.69
C ALA A 884 -6.09 -14.97 50.41
N GLN A 885 -5.88 -14.13 51.43
CA GLN A 885 -4.70 -14.19 52.29
C GLN A 885 -4.58 -15.54 53.00
N GLN A 886 -5.65 -16.03 53.63
CA GLN A 886 -5.63 -17.31 54.33
C GLN A 886 -5.38 -18.49 53.39
N LEU A 887 -5.94 -18.47 52.18
CA LEU A 887 -5.68 -19.48 51.17
C LEU A 887 -4.21 -19.47 50.72
N HIS A 888 -3.68 -18.29 50.40
CA HIS A 888 -2.28 -18.10 50.02
C HIS A 888 -1.31 -18.56 51.12
N ASP A 889 -1.56 -18.14 52.37
CA ASP A 889 -0.71 -18.49 53.52
C ASP A 889 -0.74 -19.99 53.86
N ASN A 890 -1.76 -20.72 53.39
CA ASN A 890 -1.89 -22.18 53.51
C ASN A 890 -1.56 -22.92 52.20
N GLY A 891 -0.81 -22.31 51.28
CA GLY A 891 -0.22 -22.99 50.12
C GLY A 891 -1.10 -23.07 48.87
N CYS A 892 -2.26 -22.42 48.85
CA CYS A 892 -3.04 -22.27 47.62
C CYS A 892 -2.44 -21.16 46.74
N GLU A 893 -2.54 -21.29 45.41
CA GLU A 893 -2.21 -20.22 44.48
C GLU A 893 -3.47 -19.39 44.19
N VAL A 894 -3.44 -18.10 44.52
CA VAL A 894 -4.57 -17.18 44.32
C VAL A 894 -4.22 -16.13 43.28
N ARG A 895 -5.10 -15.95 42.28
CA ARG A 895 -4.99 -14.91 41.26
C ARG A 895 -6.33 -14.22 41.05
N TYR A 896 -6.27 -13.02 40.50
CA TYR A 896 -7.42 -12.17 40.18
C TYR A 896 -7.43 -11.81 38.71
N MET A 897 -8.59 -11.70 38.09
CA MET A 897 -8.73 -10.94 36.85
C MET A 897 -8.86 -9.46 37.21
N ILE A 898 -8.02 -8.59 36.65
CA ILE A 898 -7.97 -7.17 37.01
C ILE A 898 -7.94 -6.26 35.77
N THR A 899 -8.34 -5.02 35.99
CA THR A 899 -8.14 -3.90 35.07
C THR A 899 -7.37 -2.79 35.79
N ASN A 900 -6.38 -2.19 35.14
CA ASN A 900 -5.56 -1.11 35.69
C ASN A 900 -5.01 -0.20 34.57
N ASP A 901 -5.76 0.87 34.27
CA ASP A 901 -5.41 1.89 33.28
C ASP A 901 -4.03 2.54 33.50
N THR A 902 -3.50 2.57 34.73
CA THR A 902 -2.20 3.21 35.00
C THR A 902 -1.00 2.32 34.66
N GLN A 903 -1.24 1.03 34.47
CA GLN A 903 -0.25 0.03 34.12
C GLN A 903 -0.53 -0.60 32.74
N ASP A 904 -1.44 -0.01 31.96
CA ASP A 904 -1.91 -0.51 30.67
C ASP A 904 -2.34 -1.99 30.76
N ILE A 905 -3.07 -2.34 31.84
CA ILE A 905 -3.67 -3.66 32.04
C ILE A 905 -5.14 -3.55 31.73
N HIS A 906 -5.57 -4.22 30.66
CA HIS A 906 -6.96 -4.30 30.24
C HIS A 906 -7.50 -5.70 30.46
N ASP A 907 -8.67 -5.78 31.07
CA ASP A 907 -9.39 -7.01 31.34
C ASP A 907 -10.03 -7.56 30.06
N ARG A 908 -9.70 -8.80 29.72
CA ARG A 908 -10.22 -9.45 28.50
C ARG A 908 -11.74 -9.66 28.58
N TYR A 909 -12.30 -9.74 29.78
CA TYR A 909 -13.73 -9.75 30.05
C TYR A 909 -14.04 -8.64 31.05
N ARG A 910 -15.20 -7.99 30.93
CA ARG A 910 -15.63 -6.95 31.87
C ARG A 910 -15.69 -7.44 33.33
N PHE A 911 -16.07 -8.71 33.53
CA PHE A 911 -16.02 -9.38 34.83
C PHE A 911 -15.79 -10.89 34.64
N ASN A 912 -15.02 -11.48 35.55
CA ASN A 912 -14.95 -12.92 35.76
C ASN A 912 -16.15 -13.35 36.60
N HIS A 913 -17.25 -13.70 35.94
CA HIS A 913 -18.51 -14.03 36.58
C HIS A 913 -18.81 -15.55 36.57
N ALA A 914 -17.85 -16.39 36.21
CA ALA A 914 -17.99 -17.85 36.28
C ALA A 914 -18.08 -18.33 37.75
N LYS A 915 -18.78 -19.46 37.97
CA LYS A 915 -18.76 -20.19 39.24
C LYS A 915 -18.66 -21.69 38.99
N TYR A 916 -17.43 -22.21 39.00
CA TYR A 916 -17.20 -23.64 38.88
C TYR A 916 -15.96 -24.10 39.65
N VAL A 917 -15.93 -25.40 39.94
CA VAL A 917 -14.78 -26.06 40.57
C VAL A 917 -14.45 -27.34 39.81
N VAL A 918 -13.18 -27.53 39.46
CA VAL A 918 -12.67 -28.78 38.88
C VAL A 918 -11.88 -29.53 39.93
N ILE A 919 -12.22 -30.79 40.18
CA ILE A 919 -11.54 -31.66 41.15
C ILE A 919 -10.91 -32.85 40.44
N ASP A 920 -9.62 -33.07 40.71
CA ASP A 920 -8.80 -34.19 40.24
C ASP A 920 -8.89 -34.43 38.72
N ASN A 921 -9.23 -33.38 37.96
CA ASN A 921 -9.52 -33.43 36.53
C ASN A 921 -10.52 -34.55 36.14
N ALA A 922 -11.46 -34.83 37.04
CA ALA A 922 -12.41 -35.94 36.91
C ALA A 922 -13.85 -35.56 37.31
N THR A 923 -14.00 -34.46 38.05
CA THR A 923 -15.29 -33.94 38.49
C THR A 923 -15.35 -32.44 38.28
N VAL A 924 -16.49 -31.93 37.82
CA VAL A 924 -16.77 -30.49 37.78
C VAL A 924 -18.03 -30.17 38.58
N MET A 925 -17.98 -29.09 39.33
CA MET A 925 -19.15 -28.44 39.95
C MET A 925 -19.47 -27.17 39.20
N VAL A 926 -20.73 -26.93 38.89
CA VAL A 926 -21.21 -25.68 38.28
C VAL A 926 -22.42 -25.20 39.06
N MET A 927 -22.52 -23.88 39.31
CA MET A 927 -23.58 -23.33 40.13
C MET A 927 -23.93 -21.87 39.77
N SER A 928 -25.10 -21.42 40.20
CA SER A 928 -25.53 -20.02 40.03
C SER A 928 -25.00 -19.07 41.12
N GLU A 929 -24.63 -19.62 42.29
CA GLU A 929 -24.29 -18.88 43.50
C GLU A 929 -22.80 -18.58 43.66
N ASN A 930 -22.51 -17.40 44.22
CA ASN A 930 -21.19 -17.10 44.77
C ASN A 930 -20.95 -17.85 46.08
N TRP A 931 -19.70 -18.03 46.48
CA TRP A 931 -19.34 -18.65 47.75
C TRP A 931 -19.37 -17.64 48.90
N GLY A 932 -20.58 -17.19 49.26
CA GLY A 932 -20.83 -16.30 50.39
C GLY A 932 -21.90 -16.84 51.34
N ASN A 933 -22.10 -16.16 52.46
CA ASN A 933 -23.00 -16.59 53.54
C ASN A 933 -24.48 -16.69 53.14
N THR A 934 -24.92 -16.02 52.07
CA THR A 934 -26.27 -16.14 51.52
C THR A 934 -26.34 -17.10 50.32
N GLY A 935 -25.24 -17.24 49.57
CA GLY A 935 -25.20 -18.05 48.35
C GLY A 935 -25.04 -19.54 48.64
N ILE A 936 -24.07 -19.90 49.49
CA ILE A 936 -23.86 -21.26 50.00
C ILE A 936 -23.84 -21.20 51.54
N PRO A 937 -25.02 -21.02 52.16
CA PRO A 937 -25.16 -20.83 53.60
C PRO A 937 -24.88 -22.11 54.37
N LYS A 938 -24.18 -22.03 55.50
CA LYS A 938 -23.93 -23.17 56.39
C LYS A 938 -25.19 -23.66 57.11
N ASP A 939 -26.16 -22.77 57.34
CA ASP A 939 -27.48 -23.12 57.85
C ASP A 939 -28.50 -23.01 56.70
N SER A 940 -29.07 -24.16 56.34
CA SER A 940 -30.07 -24.29 55.26
C SER A 940 -31.38 -23.51 55.50
N SER A 941 -31.61 -22.94 56.68
CA SER A 941 -32.79 -22.14 57.01
C SER A 941 -32.74 -20.68 56.50
N TYR A 942 -31.66 -20.29 55.83
CA TYR A 942 -31.43 -18.92 55.33
C TYR A 942 -30.58 -18.93 54.07
N GLY A 943 -30.90 -18.09 53.08
CA GLY A 943 -30.03 -17.87 51.92
C GLY A 943 -30.78 -17.48 50.64
N ASN A 944 -30.07 -17.52 49.52
CA ASN A 944 -30.60 -17.30 48.17
C ASN A 944 -31.13 -18.60 47.58
N ARG A 945 -32.16 -18.50 46.71
CA ARG A 945 -32.55 -19.60 45.83
C ARG A 945 -31.59 -19.67 44.65
N GLY A 946 -30.82 -20.75 44.55
CA GLY A 946 -29.88 -21.00 43.45
C GLY A 946 -29.78 -22.47 43.11
N TRP A 947 -29.28 -22.80 41.91
CA TRP A 947 -29.15 -24.17 41.41
C TRP A 947 -27.69 -24.57 41.24
N GLY A 948 -27.41 -25.87 41.37
CA GLY A 948 -26.08 -26.40 41.12
C GLY A 948 -26.06 -27.87 40.73
N ILE A 949 -24.94 -28.26 40.12
CA ILE A 949 -24.72 -29.58 39.55
C ILE A 949 -23.29 -30.06 39.84
N ILE A 950 -23.13 -31.36 40.09
CA ILE A 950 -21.83 -32.04 40.15
C ILE A 950 -21.81 -33.13 39.08
N VAL A 951 -20.89 -33.00 38.13
CA VAL A 951 -20.71 -33.93 37.02
C VAL A 951 -19.41 -34.71 37.22
N ARG A 952 -19.51 -36.02 37.46
CA ARG A 952 -18.34 -36.89 37.68
C ARG A 952 -17.92 -37.57 36.39
N ASN A 953 -17.35 -36.78 35.48
CA ASN A 953 -16.86 -37.22 34.18
C ASN A 953 -15.54 -36.52 33.82
N LYS A 954 -14.55 -37.29 33.36
CA LYS A 954 -13.22 -36.78 33.03
C LYS A 954 -13.20 -35.85 31.81
N ASP A 955 -13.97 -36.13 30.79
CA ASP A 955 -13.96 -35.34 29.55
C ASP A 955 -14.58 -33.96 29.79
N VAL A 956 -15.69 -33.91 30.54
CA VAL A 956 -16.28 -32.64 30.97
C VAL A 956 -15.33 -31.88 31.92
N ALA A 957 -14.71 -32.57 32.88
CA ALA A 957 -13.75 -31.94 33.79
C ALA A 957 -12.51 -31.41 33.07
N ASN A 958 -12.00 -32.14 32.08
CA ASN A 958 -10.90 -31.70 31.21
C ASN A 958 -11.25 -30.41 30.48
N TYR A 959 -12.46 -30.31 29.92
CA TYR A 959 -12.90 -29.10 29.22
C TYR A 959 -12.87 -27.87 30.14
N PHE A 960 -13.43 -28.00 31.35
CA PHE A 960 -13.39 -26.93 32.36
C PHE A 960 -11.98 -26.67 32.92
N ALA A 961 -11.10 -27.67 32.99
CA ALA A 961 -9.71 -27.45 33.36
C ALA A 961 -8.97 -26.63 32.30
N THR A 962 -9.21 -26.90 31.02
CA THR A 962 -8.63 -26.11 29.92
C THR A 962 -9.07 -24.66 29.99
N ILE A 963 -10.36 -24.40 30.20
CA ILE A 963 -10.88 -23.05 30.44
C ILE A 963 -10.17 -22.39 31.62
N PHE A 964 -10.08 -23.10 32.74
CA PHE A 964 -9.47 -22.56 33.95
C PHE A 964 -8.03 -22.11 33.71
N PHE A 965 -7.22 -22.92 33.04
CA PHE A 965 -5.81 -22.59 32.81
C PHE A 965 -5.59 -21.52 31.75
N ASP A 966 -6.52 -21.35 30.82
CA ASP A 966 -6.55 -20.23 29.88
C ASP A 966 -6.82 -18.90 30.62
N ASP A 967 -7.87 -18.87 31.46
CA ASP A 967 -8.22 -17.71 32.28
C ASP A 967 -7.13 -17.40 33.34
N TRP A 968 -6.54 -18.43 33.94
CA TRP A 968 -5.59 -18.31 35.05
C TRP A 968 -4.15 -17.96 34.61
N ASP A 969 -3.81 -18.07 33.32
CA ASP A 969 -2.44 -18.01 32.80
C ASP A 969 -1.61 -16.85 33.41
N PRO A 970 -0.51 -17.15 34.12
CA PRO A 970 0.33 -16.13 34.73
C PRO A 970 0.99 -15.16 33.76
N ASN A 971 1.07 -15.49 32.48
CA ASN A 971 1.64 -14.60 31.46
C ASN A 971 0.65 -13.52 31.02
N SER A 972 -0.62 -13.69 31.34
CA SER A 972 -1.65 -12.70 31.03
C SER A 972 -1.58 -11.51 31.97
N LYS A 973 -1.51 -10.29 31.40
CA LYS A 973 -1.40 -9.03 32.15
C LYS A 973 -2.55 -8.82 33.15
N ASP A 974 -3.76 -9.23 32.79
CA ASP A 974 -4.97 -9.13 33.63
C ASP A 974 -5.09 -10.25 34.68
N SER A 975 -4.35 -11.35 34.54
CA SER A 975 -4.25 -12.38 35.57
C SER A 975 -3.21 -11.96 36.60
N TYR A 976 -3.64 -11.39 37.73
CA TYR A 976 -2.77 -10.83 38.75
C TYR A 976 -2.65 -11.73 39.98
N ALA A 977 -1.43 -12.11 40.36
CA ALA A 977 -1.19 -12.90 41.55
C ALA A 977 -1.52 -12.13 42.83
N TYR A 978 -2.02 -12.82 43.85
CA TYR A 978 -2.13 -12.25 45.19
C TYR A 978 -0.79 -11.66 45.66
N ASN A 979 -0.84 -10.44 46.20
CA ASN A 979 0.32 -9.75 46.73
C ASN A 979 -0.04 -9.07 48.04
N SER A 980 0.50 -9.57 49.15
CA SER A 980 0.19 -9.09 50.51
C SER A 980 0.34 -7.57 50.70
N SER A 981 1.22 -6.92 49.93
CA SER A 981 1.49 -5.48 50.04
C SER A 981 0.62 -4.61 49.11
N HIS A 982 -0.19 -5.22 48.24
CA HIS A 982 -1.03 -4.49 47.30
C HIS A 982 -2.31 -3.97 48.00
N PRO A 983 -2.72 -2.71 47.79
CA PRO A 983 -3.85 -2.10 48.53
C PRO A 983 -5.23 -2.73 48.24
N ILE A 984 -5.41 -3.29 47.04
CA ILE A 984 -6.66 -3.92 46.60
C ILE A 984 -6.53 -5.45 46.61
N TYR A 985 -5.57 -6.00 45.87
CA TYR A 985 -5.30 -7.44 45.73
C TYR A 985 -4.36 -8.06 46.79
N GLY A 986 -4.35 -7.48 48.00
CA GLY A 986 -3.46 -7.89 49.09
C GLY A 986 -4.20 -8.18 50.39
N ALA A 987 -3.54 -7.93 51.52
CA ALA A 987 -4.12 -8.17 52.84
C ALA A 987 -5.38 -7.31 53.09
N PRO A 988 -6.33 -7.78 53.93
CA PRO A 988 -7.43 -6.94 54.42
C PRO A 988 -6.90 -5.78 55.28
N LEU A 989 -7.77 -4.83 55.63
CA LEU A 989 -7.43 -3.77 56.60
C LEU A 989 -6.91 -4.34 57.94
N ASP A 990 -5.96 -3.65 58.57
CA ASP A 990 -5.28 -4.11 59.79
C ASP A 990 -6.24 -4.37 60.97
N ASP A 991 -7.40 -3.70 61.00
CA ASP A 991 -8.44 -3.83 62.02
C ASP A 991 -9.62 -4.73 61.60
N PHE A 992 -9.53 -5.38 60.45
CA PHE A 992 -10.57 -6.27 59.96
C PHE A 992 -10.56 -7.61 60.73
N GLU A 993 -11.71 -7.97 61.30
CA GLU A 993 -11.97 -9.29 61.87
C GLU A 993 -13.00 -10.04 61.03
N MET A 994 -12.67 -11.28 60.66
CA MET A 994 -13.57 -12.12 59.87
C MET A 994 -14.77 -12.57 60.71
N ASN A 995 -15.98 -12.43 60.17
CA ASN A 995 -17.20 -12.85 60.85
C ASN A 995 -17.46 -14.35 60.65
N TYR A 996 -17.45 -15.12 61.74
CA TYR A 996 -17.75 -16.56 61.79
C TYR A 996 -19.15 -16.88 62.34
N ASP A 997 -20.01 -15.88 62.50
CA ASP A 997 -21.41 -16.10 62.83
C ASP A 997 -22.10 -16.88 61.70
N ILE A 998 -22.99 -17.80 62.06
CA ILE A 998 -23.78 -18.59 61.12
C ILE A 998 -25.16 -17.92 61.01
N PRO A 999 -25.48 -17.23 59.90
CA PRO A 999 -26.80 -16.66 59.72
C PRO A 999 -27.85 -17.76 59.64
N SER A 1000 -28.95 -17.60 60.37
CA SER A 1000 -30.10 -18.53 60.38
C SER A 1000 -31.40 -17.79 60.08
N GLY A 1001 -32.41 -18.48 59.55
CA GLY A 1001 -33.66 -17.87 59.12
C GLY A 1001 -34.88 -18.73 59.41
N ASN A 1002 -36.00 -18.38 58.79
CA ASN A 1002 -37.28 -19.08 58.95
C ASN A 1002 -37.63 -19.95 57.72
N TYR A 1003 -36.70 -20.14 56.79
CA TYR A 1003 -36.93 -21.02 55.65
C TYR A 1003 -36.85 -22.47 56.12
N ALA A 1004 -37.80 -23.29 55.68
CA ALA A 1004 -37.76 -24.73 55.91
C ALA A 1004 -37.22 -25.39 54.62
N PRO A 1005 -36.05 -26.05 54.64
CA PRO A 1005 -35.52 -26.79 53.50
C PRO A 1005 -36.54 -27.80 52.96
N GLN A 1006 -36.73 -27.80 51.64
CA GLN A 1006 -37.68 -28.67 50.93
C GLN A 1006 -36.98 -29.70 50.05
N PHE A 1007 -35.75 -29.43 49.61
CA PHE A 1007 -35.04 -30.23 48.64
C PHE A 1007 -33.76 -30.84 49.23
N ASN A 1008 -33.58 -32.15 49.06
CA ASN A 1008 -32.30 -32.80 49.32
C ASN A 1008 -31.53 -32.95 48.01
N SER A 1009 -30.20 -32.92 48.07
CA SER A 1009 -29.39 -33.23 46.89
C SER A 1009 -29.66 -34.66 46.42
N SER A 1010 -29.72 -34.84 45.10
CA SER A 1010 -30.09 -36.10 44.46
C SER A 1010 -29.03 -36.51 43.45
N THR A 1011 -28.49 -37.72 43.59
CA THR A 1011 -27.52 -38.28 42.64
C THR A 1011 -28.22 -39.28 41.73
N PHE A 1012 -28.13 -39.03 40.44
CA PHE A 1012 -28.73 -39.82 39.38
C PHE A 1012 -27.64 -40.61 38.68
N TYR A 1013 -27.90 -41.90 38.46
CA TYR A 1013 -27.05 -42.76 37.63
C TYR A 1013 -27.78 -43.08 36.34
N GLY A 1014 -27.16 -42.78 35.21
CA GLY A 1014 -27.78 -42.97 33.90
C GLY A 1014 -26.89 -42.47 32.77
N GLU A 1015 -27.44 -42.50 31.56
CA GLU A 1015 -26.85 -41.82 30.41
C GLU A 1015 -27.21 -40.33 30.45
N PHE A 1016 -26.20 -39.49 30.26
CA PHE A 1016 -26.31 -38.04 30.24
C PHE A 1016 -25.57 -37.53 29.00
N THR A 1017 -26.14 -36.50 28.38
CA THR A 1017 -25.39 -35.62 27.47
C THR A 1017 -25.18 -34.28 28.18
N VAL A 1018 -23.94 -33.84 28.33
CA VAL A 1018 -23.57 -32.58 28.98
C VAL A 1018 -22.86 -31.69 27.98
N SER A 1019 -23.34 -30.47 27.83
CA SER A 1019 -22.77 -29.45 26.94
C SER A 1019 -22.40 -28.22 27.75
N PRO A 1020 -21.10 -27.91 27.92
CA PRO A 1020 -20.66 -26.66 28.53
C PRO A 1020 -21.19 -25.45 27.77
N VAL A 1021 -21.53 -24.39 28.51
CA VAL A 1021 -21.97 -23.11 27.98
C VAL A 1021 -21.08 -22.02 28.56
N LEU A 1022 -20.53 -21.18 27.71
CA LEU A 1022 -19.61 -20.10 28.06
C LEU A 1022 -20.10 -18.81 27.41
N SER A 1023 -20.14 -17.73 28.19
CA SER A 1023 -20.26 -16.40 27.61
C SER A 1023 -18.88 -15.74 27.53
N PRO A 1024 -18.56 -15.06 26.41
CA PRO A 1024 -19.37 -14.95 25.18
C PRO A 1024 -19.15 -16.09 24.16
N ASP A 1025 -18.23 -17.03 24.41
CA ASP A 1025 -17.74 -18.00 23.39
C ASP A 1025 -18.84 -18.83 22.69
N THR A 1026 -19.83 -19.30 23.44
CA THR A 1026 -20.82 -20.29 22.94
C THR A 1026 -22.26 -19.96 23.33
N SER A 1027 -22.48 -19.00 24.23
CA SER A 1027 -23.79 -18.73 24.81
C SER A 1027 -24.74 -18.05 23.81
N LEU A 1028 -24.20 -17.39 22.78
CA LEU A 1028 -24.97 -16.71 21.73
C LEU A 1028 -25.31 -17.58 20.51
N LEU A 1029 -24.89 -18.86 20.48
CA LEU A 1029 -25.19 -19.73 19.34
C LEU A 1029 -26.71 -19.94 19.21
N GLU A 1030 -27.28 -19.66 18.03
CA GLU A 1030 -28.72 -19.70 17.77
C GLU A 1030 -29.25 -21.11 17.48
N THR A 1031 -28.41 -21.94 16.86
CA THR A 1031 -28.75 -23.34 16.50
C THR A 1031 -28.38 -24.34 17.60
N SER A 1032 -27.50 -23.94 18.52
CA SER A 1032 -26.95 -24.76 19.60
C SER A 1032 -27.05 -24.02 20.94
N SER A 1033 -26.45 -24.53 22.03
CA SER A 1033 -26.36 -23.80 23.31
C SER A 1033 -27.73 -23.34 23.87
N VAL A 1034 -27.81 -22.18 24.53
CA VAL A 1034 -29.02 -21.70 25.24
C VAL A 1034 -30.17 -21.40 24.27
N ILE A 1035 -29.91 -20.64 23.20
CA ILE A 1035 -30.93 -20.27 22.21
C ILE A 1035 -31.39 -21.52 21.45
N GLY A 1036 -30.46 -22.34 20.97
CA GLY A 1036 -30.76 -23.61 20.31
C GLY A 1036 -31.55 -24.58 21.20
N MET A 1037 -31.22 -24.66 22.50
CA MET A 1037 -31.98 -25.44 23.48
C MET A 1037 -33.45 -24.97 23.55
N ILE A 1038 -33.70 -23.66 23.66
CA ILE A 1038 -35.06 -23.10 23.70
C ILE A 1038 -35.76 -23.26 22.34
N ASN A 1039 -35.04 -23.07 21.24
CA ASN A 1039 -35.55 -23.23 19.88
C ASN A 1039 -35.98 -24.68 19.60
N SER A 1040 -35.34 -25.66 20.22
CA SER A 1040 -35.67 -27.08 20.12
C SER A 1040 -36.91 -27.53 20.93
N ALA A 1041 -37.50 -26.65 21.75
CA ALA A 1041 -38.63 -27.00 22.62
C ALA A 1041 -39.87 -27.45 21.83
N GLU A 1042 -40.49 -28.54 22.27
CA GLU A 1042 -41.72 -29.09 21.69
C GLU A 1042 -42.95 -28.94 22.60
N LYS A 1043 -42.76 -28.84 23.92
CA LYS A 1043 -43.85 -28.89 24.92
C LYS A 1043 -43.78 -27.74 25.92
N ASN A 1044 -42.64 -27.52 26.56
CA ASN A 1044 -42.52 -26.53 27.63
C ASN A 1044 -41.13 -25.91 27.74
N VAL A 1045 -41.12 -24.65 28.18
CA VAL A 1045 -39.91 -23.89 28.53
C VAL A 1045 -40.13 -23.19 29.87
N TYR A 1046 -39.37 -23.57 30.90
CA TYR A 1046 -39.45 -22.99 32.23
C TYR A 1046 -38.14 -22.28 32.57
N ILE A 1047 -38.21 -21.00 32.90
CA ILE A 1047 -37.05 -20.12 33.08
C ILE A 1047 -37.13 -19.50 34.46
N GLU A 1048 -36.08 -19.64 35.26
CA GLU A 1048 -35.93 -18.97 36.56
C GLU A 1048 -34.63 -18.15 36.56
N GLN A 1049 -34.77 -16.84 36.70
CA GLN A 1049 -33.67 -15.89 36.57
C GLN A 1049 -33.69 -14.87 37.71
N LEU A 1050 -32.50 -14.49 38.19
CA LEU A 1050 -32.33 -13.30 39.03
C LEU A 1050 -32.86 -12.07 38.30
N SER A 1051 -32.44 -11.90 37.04
CA SER A 1051 -32.85 -10.77 36.21
C SER A 1051 -32.89 -11.12 34.73
N CYS A 1052 -33.82 -10.46 34.04
CA CYS A 1052 -33.98 -10.54 32.59
C CYS A 1052 -34.34 -9.14 32.09
N LYS A 1053 -33.71 -8.69 30.99
CA LYS A 1053 -33.99 -7.38 30.38
C LYS A 1053 -34.88 -7.55 29.14
N ILE A 1054 -35.77 -6.59 28.88
CA ILE A 1054 -36.58 -6.58 27.65
C ILE A 1054 -35.67 -6.53 26.42
N ASN A 1055 -34.74 -5.56 26.43
CA ASN A 1055 -33.76 -5.34 25.37
C ASN A 1055 -32.37 -5.23 25.98
N TRP A 1056 -31.35 -5.53 25.19
CA TRP A 1056 -29.97 -5.26 25.53
C TRP A 1056 -29.59 -3.85 25.08
N ASN A 1057 -28.95 -3.08 25.94
CA ASN A 1057 -28.56 -1.69 25.62
C ASN A 1057 -27.06 -1.64 25.32
N TYR A 1058 -26.71 -1.17 24.12
CA TYR A 1058 -25.34 -0.90 23.67
C TYR A 1058 -25.17 0.61 23.51
N TYR A 1059 -24.48 1.27 24.43
CA TYR A 1059 -24.36 2.74 24.44
C TYR A 1059 -25.73 3.45 24.29
N SER A 1060 -25.97 4.10 23.14
CA SER A 1060 -27.22 4.77 22.78
C SER A 1060 -28.20 3.93 21.97
N THR A 1061 -27.82 2.71 21.59
CA THR A 1061 -28.56 1.81 20.70
C THR A 1061 -29.18 0.68 21.51
N VAL A 1062 -30.46 0.42 21.26
CA VAL A 1062 -31.21 -0.67 21.89
C VAL A 1062 -31.22 -1.84 20.91
N CYS A 1063 -30.71 -3.00 21.31
CA CYS A 1063 -30.76 -4.25 20.55
C CYS A 1063 -31.61 -5.30 21.26
N ASP A 1064 -32.09 -6.28 20.51
CA ASP A 1064 -33.03 -7.28 21.01
C ASP A 1064 -32.38 -8.26 22.00
N ASN A 1065 -33.12 -8.67 23.03
CA ASN A 1065 -32.69 -9.79 23.88
C ASN A 1065 -33.02 -11.12 23.20
N LEU A 1066 -32.01 -11.74 22.59
CA LEU A 1066 -32.17 -12.97 21.80
C LEU A 1066 -32.68 -14.15 22.63
N TYR A 1067 -32.34 -14.24 23.92
CA TYR A 1067 -32.83 -15.30 24.81
C TYR A 1067 -34.32 -15.15 25.11
N LEU A 1068 -34.74 -13.91 25.41
CA LEU A 1068 -36.14 -13.61 25.65
C LEU A 1068 -36.98 -13.82 24.39
N ASN A 1069 -36.47 -13.40 23.24
CA ASN A 1069 -37.12 -13.64 21.95
C ASN A 1069 -37.30 -15.13 21.66
N ALA A 1070 -36.26 -15.94 21.87
CA ALA A 1070 -36.36 -17.40 21.70
C ALA A 1070 -37.45 -18.02 22.59
N ALA A 1071 -37.59 -17.55 23.84
CA ALA A 1071 -38.64 -18.00 24.76
C ALA A 1071 -40.05 -17.59 24.31
N ILE A 1072 -40.22 -16.34 23.86
CA ILE A 1072 -41.50 -15.86 23.30
C ILE A 1072 -41.85 -16.65 22.03
N ASP A 1073 -40.87 -16.91 21.17
CA ASP A 1073 -41.07 -17.67 19.93
C ASP A 1073 -41.39 -19.13 20.21
N ALA A 1074 -40.85 -19.74 21.28
CA ALA A 1074 -41.29 -21.06 21.73
C ALA A 1074 -42.79 -21.07 22.09
N ALA A 1075 -43.30 -20.03 22.76
CA ALA A 1075 -44.72 -19.90 23.04
C ALA A 1075 -45.55 -19.74 21.75
N ARG A 1076 -45.05 -18.96 20.78
CA ARG A 1076 -45.67 -18.81 19.45
C ARG A 1076 -45.69 -20.13 18.66
N ARG A 1077 -44.71 -21.01 18.87
CA ARG A 1077 -44.69 -22.39 18.34
C ARG A 1077 -45.64 -23.34 19.09
N GLY A 1078 -46.28 -22.89 20.17
CA GLY A 1078 -47.27 -23.65 20.93
C GLY A 1078 -46.75 -24.31 22.22
N CYS A 1079 -45.53 -24.00 22.65
CA CYS A 1079 -45.00 -24.49 23.92
C CYS A 1079 -45.66 -23.75 25.11
N ASP A 1080 -45.77 -24.43 26.26
CA ASP A 1080 -46.09 -23.80 27.53
C ASP A 1080 -44.84 -23.13 28.13
N VAL A 1081 -44.81 -21.80 28.17
CA VAL A 1081 -43.65 -21.02 28.60
C VAL A 1081 -43.94 -20.29 29.91
N LYS A 1082 -43.08 -20.51 30.92
CA LYS A 1082 -43.17 -19.86 32.24
C LYS A 1082 -41.85 -19.21 32.62
N ILE A 1083 -41.88 -17.93 32.97
CA ILE A 1083 -40.70 -17.13 33.32
C ILE A 1083 -40.86 -16.56 34.73
N LEU A 1084 -39.97 -16.93 35.64
CA LEU A 1084 -39.98 -16.53 37.04
C LEU A 1084 -38.80 -15.59 37.33
N LEU A 1085 -39.08 -14.37 37.78
CA LEU A 1085 -38.09 -13.33 38.10
C LEU A 1085 -38.17 -12.89 39.57
N ASP A 1086 -37.04 -12.52 40.17
CA ASP A 1086 -36.99 -12.03 41.55
C ASP A 1086 -37.63 -10.63 41.69
N SER A 1087 -38.45 -10.44 42.72
CA SER A 1087 -39.08 -9.14 43.02
C SER A 1087 -38.20 -8.12 43.74
N ARG A 1088 -37.05 -8.54 44.30
CA ARG A 1088 -36.15 -7.68 45.08
C ARG A 1088 -34.96 -7.20 44.24
N TYR A 1089 -34.83 -7.65 43.00
CA TYR A 1089 -33.83 -7.12 42.08
C TYR A 1089 -34.24 -5.71 41.62
N ILE A 1090 -33.46 -4.72 42.04
CA ILE A 1090 -33.51 -3.35 41.53
C ILE A 1090 -32.16 -3.10 40.87
N ASP A 1091 -32.17 -2.74 39.59
CA ASP A 1091 -30.95 -2.40 38.87
C ASP A 1091 -30.40 -1.06 39.39
N PRO A 1092 -29.19 -1.00 39.96
CA PRO A 1092 -28.63 0.24 40.50
C PRO A 1092 -28.26 1.26 39.41
N ASP A 1093 -28.11 0.85 38.15
CA ASP A 1093 -27.52 1.66 37.08
C ASP A 1093 -28.53 2.20 36.03
N ASP A 1094 -29.83 1.89 36.11
CA ASP A 1094 -30.80 2.25 35.05
C ASP A 1094 -32.11 2.91 35.54
N ASN A 1095 -32.52 3.96 34.83
CA ASN A 1095 -33.77 4.69 34.97
C ASN A 1095 -34.89 4.16 34.04
N LYS A 1096 -34.72 3.01 33.35
CA LYS A 1096 -35.59 2.67 32.19
C LYS A 1096 -36.22 1.27 32.10
N THR A 1097 -35.66 0.16 32.63
CA THR A 1097 -36.40 -1.14 32.71
C THR A 1097 -35.93 -2.07 33.83
N ASP A 1098 -36.84 -2.54 34.69
CA ASP A 1098 -36.57 -3.55 35.73
C ASP A 1098 -37.26 -4.93 35.44
N ASN A 1099 -37.22 -5.86 36.41
CA ASN A 1099 -37.89 -7.15 36.26
C ASN A 1099 -39.42 -7.01 36.15
N LEU A 1100 -40.02 -6.01 36.81
CA LEU A 1100 -41.46 -5.76 36.73
C LEU A 1100 -41.86 -5.31 35.33
N ASP A 1101 -41.05 -4.44 34.71
CA ASP A 1101 -41.26 -4.01 33.33
C ASP A 1101 -41.19 -5.20 32.36
N THR A 1102 -40.21 -6.09 32.56
CA THR A 1102 -40.03 -7.29 31.73
C THR A 1102 -41.20 -8.25 31.86
N VAL A 1103 -41.67 -8.54 33.09
CA VAL A 1103 -42.88 -9.34 33.33
C VAL A 1103 -44.10 -8.71 32.66
N THR A 1104 -44.26 -7.39 32.82
CA THR A 1104 -45.38 -6.63 32.22
C THR A 1104 -45.35 -6.71 30.70
N TYR A 1105 -44.17 -6.62 30.09
CA TYR A 1105 -43.98 -6.74 28.65
C TYR A 1105 -44.36 -8.13 28.13
N ILE A 1106 -43.87 -9.19 28.77
CA ILE A 1106 -44.14 -10.58 28.39
C ILE A 1106 -45.65 -10.88 28.47
N ASN A 1107 -46.29 -10.53 29.59
CA ASN A 1107 -47.71 -10.82 29.80
C ASN A 1107 -48.61 -10.03 28.83
N LYS A 1108 -48.22 -8.81 28.43
CA LYS A 1108 -48.92 -8.06 27.37
C LYS A 1108 -48.85 -8.78 26.02
N ILE A 1109 -47.71 -9.38 25.67
CA ILE A 1109 -47.59 -10.20 24.45
C ILE A 1109 -48.49 -11.43 24.56
N ALA A 1110 -48.44 -12.13 25.70
CA ALA A 1110 -49.25 -13.32 25.95
C ALA A 1110 -50.76 -13.05 25.78
N GLU A 1111 -51.26 -11.95 26.36
CA GLU A 1111 -52.66 -11.54 26.24
C GLU A 1111 -53.01 -11.15 24.79
N LYS A 1112 -52.18 -10.33 24.15
CA LYS A 1112 -52.42 -9.82 22.80
C LYS A 1112 -52.43 -10.93 21.75
N GLU A 1113 -51.54 -11.91 21.88
CA GLU A 1113 -51.35 -13.00 20.92
C GLU A 1113 -52.05 -14.31 21.34
N ASN A 1114 -52.69 -14.33 22.53
CA ASN A 1114 -53.35 -15.51 23.12
C ASN A 1114 -52.41 -16.74 23.19
N LEU A 1115 -51.22 -16.54 23.77
CA LEU A 1115 -50.16 -17.54 23.89
C LEU A 1115 -50.21 -18.25 25.26
N SER A 1116 -49.71 -19.49 25.33
CA SER A 1116 -49.42 -20.17 26.60
C SER A 1116 -48.09 -19.65 27.18
N LEU A 1117 -48.07 -18.37 27.51
CA LEU A 1117 -46.90 -17.63 27.99
C LEU A 1117 -47.27 -16.88 29.26
N GLU A 1118 -46.54 -17.12 30.35
CA GLU A 1118 -46.77 -16.44 31.63
C GLU A 1118 -45.43 -16.05 32.25
N ALA A 1119 -45.30 -14.79 32.64
CA ALA A 1119 -44.19 -14.32 33.46
C ALA A 1119 -44.69 -13.86 34.83
N ARG A 1120 -43.91 -14.13 35.88
CA ARG A 1120 -44.22 -13.72 37.25
C ARG A 1120 -43.02 -13.04 37.90
N LEU A 1121 -43.33 -11.99 38.64
CA LEU A 1121 -42.42 -11.39 39.60
C LEU A 1121 -42.73 -11.99 40.96
N VAL A 1122 -41.75 -12.59 41.64
CA VAL A 1122 -42.01 -13.35 42.85
C VAL A 1122 -41.14 -12.93 44.04
N TYR A 1123 -41.81 -12.81 45.18
CA TYR A 1123 -41.20 -12.66 46.49
C TYR A 1123 -41.10 -14.01 47.21
N LEU A 1124 -39.89 -14.57 47.20
CA LEU A 1124 -39.41 -15.71 48.02
C LEU A 1124 -39.57 -15.52 49.54
N LYS A 1125 -40.76 -15.71 50.15
CA LYS A 1125 -40.91 -15.55 51.62
C LYS A 1125 -39.91 -16.45 52.38
N ASN A 1126 -39.19 -15.86 53.34
CA ASN A 1126 -38.12 -16.48 54.13
C ASN A 1126 -36.80 -16.80 53.38
N LEU A 1127 -36.75 -16.60 52.06
CA LEU A 1127 -35.50 -16.61 51.30
C LEU A 1127 -35.04 -15.18 51.03
N SER A 1128 -33.75 -14.97 50.75
CA SER A 1128 -33.16 -13.63 50.56
C SER A 1128 -33.47 -13.04 49.19
N LYS A 1129 -33.26 -13.82 48.12
CA LYS A 1129 -33.54 -13.52 46.70
C LYS A 1129 -33.53 -14.80 45.86
N ILE A 1130 -34.20 -14.80 44.71
CA ILE A 1130 -33.85 -15.71 43.60
C ILE A 1130 -32.53 -15.20 43.04
N HIS A 1131 -31.53 -16.07 43.01
CA HIS A 1131 -30.23 -15.80 42.41
C HIS A 1131 -29.83 -16.94 41.46
N ASN A 1132 -30.83 -17.65 40.94
CA ASN A 1132 -30.71 -18.66 39.90
C ASN A 1132 -30.62 -18.05 38.50
N LYS A 1133 -30.06 -18.83 37.56
CA LYS A 1133 -29.99 -18.54 36.12
C LYS A 1133 -30.22 -19.83 35.33
N GLY A 1134 -31.40 -20.39 35.52
CA GLY A 1134 -31.78 -21.72 35.06
C GLY A 1134 -32.81 -21.70 33.94
N VAL A 1135 -32.74 -22.71 33.07
CA VAL A 1135 -33.73 -22.96 32.00
C VAL A 1135 -34.00 -24.45 31.94
N ILE A 1136 -35.26 -24.85 31.81
CA ILE A 1136 -35.69 -26.23 31.63
C ILE A 1136 -36.52 -26.31 30.36
N VAL A 1137 -36.18 -27.26 29.48
CA VAL A 1137 -36.93 -27.52 28.24
C VAL A 1137 -37.43 -28.95 28.25
N ASP A 1138 -38.74 -29.10 28.02
CA ASP A 1138 -39.49 -30.36 27.87
C ASP A 1138 -39.35 -31.37 29.04
N CYS A 1139 -38.91 -30.90 30.21
CA CYS A 1139 -38.50 -31.75 31.33
C CYS A 1139 -37.49 -32.83 30.88
N ASN A 1140 -36.56 -32.43 30.02
CA ASN A 1140 -35.50 -33.30 29.51
C ASN A 1140 -34.14 -32.59 29.46
N LYS A 1141 -34.11 -31.30 29.14
CA LYS A 1141 -32.89 -30.49 29.12
C LYS A 1141 -32.92 -29.46 30.23
N THR A 1142 -31.82 -29.28 30.95
CA THR A 1142 -31.70 -28.27 32.01
C THR A 1142 -30.39 -27.49 31.87
N LEU A 1143 -30.47 -26.17 31.87
CA LEU A 1143 -29.34 -25.25 31.99
C LEU A 1143 -29.15 -24.91 33.47
N ILE A 1144 -27.92 -25.07 33.95
CA ILE A 1144 -27.43 -24.52 35.21
C ILE A 1144 -26.27 -23.60 34.88
N SER A 1145 -26.36 -22.32 35.21
CA SER A 1145 -25.37 -21.33 34.78
C SER A 1145 -25.22 -20.15 35.74
N SER A 1146 -24.22 -19.33 35.47
CA SER A 1146 -24.04 -18.00 36.06
C SER A 1146 -24.63 -16.86 35.20
N ILE A 1147 -25.18 -17.16 34.02
CA ILE A 1147 -25.54 -16.21 32.95
C ILE A 1147 -26.90 -15.54 33.22
N ASN A 1148 -26.90 -14.29 33.66
CA ASN A 1148 -28.13 -13.50 33.69
C ASN A 1148 -28.56 -13.11 32.27
N TRP A 1149 -29.86 -12.91 32.05
CA TRP A 1149 -30.40 -12.54 30.73
C TRP A 1149 -30.30 -11.03 30.48
N GLY A 1150 -29.09 -10.48 30.62
CA GLY A 1150 -28.76 -9.09 30.41
C GLY A 1150 -27.44 -8.92 29.66
N TYR A 1151 -27.25 -7.73 29.06
CA TYR A 1151 -26.17 -7.39 28.13
C TYR A 1151 -24.76 -7.80 28.61
N ASN A 1152 -24.37 -7.42 29.84
CA ASN A 1152 -23.03 -7.73 30.33
C ASN A 1152 -22.77 -9.23 30.51
N SER A 1153 -23.71 -9.98 31.09
CA SER A 1153 -23.53 -11.43 31.31
C SER A 1153 -23.41 -12.20 30.00
N VAL A 1154 -24.12 -11.81 28.96
CA VAL A 1154 -24.09 -12.57 27.69
C VAL A 1154 -22.87 -12.18 26.84
N ILE A 1155 -22.53 -10.89 26.79
CA ILE A 1155 -21.60 -10.35 25.79
C ILE A 1155 -20.23 -10.01 26.37
N ASN A 1156 -20.15 -9.58 27.63
CA ASN A 1156 -18.95 -8.92 28.17
C ASN A 1156 -18.28 -9.68 29.31
N ASN A 1157 -19.00 -10.53 30.04
CA ASN A 1157 -18.47 -11.25 31.19
C ASN A 1157 -18.00 -12.64 30.79
N ARG A 1158 -16.98 -13.15 31.48
CA ARG A 1158 -16.72 -14.59 31.53
C ARG A 1158 -17.81 -15.24 32.35
N GLU A 1159 -18.72 -15.97 31.74
CA GLU A 1159 -19.71 -16.78 32.43
C GLU A 1159 -19.51 -18.26 32.12
N ALA A 1160 -20.04 -19.13 32.99
CA ALA A 1160 -19.98 -20.57 32.78
C ALA A 1160 -21.30 -21.25 33.17
N GLY A 1161 -21.64 -22.31 32.44
CA GLY A 1161 -22.82 -23.12 32.66
C GLY A 1161 -22.70 -24.48 32.00
N VAL A 1162 -23.70 -25.33 32.22
CA VAL A 1162 -23.88 -26.60 31.51
C VAL A 1162 -25.34 -26.80 31.15
N ILE A 1163 -25.58 -27.26 29.93
CA ILE A 1163 -26.84 -27.86 29.50
C ILE A 1163 -26.70 -29.36 29.71
N ILE A 1164 -27.66 -29.98 30.39
CA ILE A 1164 -27.68 -31.42 30.60
C ILE A 1164 -28.99 -32.03 30.10
N GLU A 1165 -28.86 -33.10 29.32
CA GLU A 1165 -29.99 -33.87 28.79
C GLU A 1165 -30.15 -35.15 29.58
N ASN A 1166 -31.17 -35.19 30.44
CA ASN A 1166 -31.64 -36.38 31.15
C ASN A 1166 -32.98 -36.06 31.85
N ARG A 1167 -34.00 -36.90 31.63
CA ARG A 1167 -35.36 -36.68 32.15
C ARG A 1167 -35.43 -36.66 33.68
N ASP A 1168 -34.86 -37.64 34.37
CA ASP A 1168 -34.97 -37.76 35.83
C ASP A 1168 -34.25 -36.58 36.53
N PHE A 1169 -33.12 -36.16 35.96
CA PHE A 1169 -32.40 -34.97 36.40
C PHE A 1169 -33.20 -33.68 36.15
N ALA A 1170 -33.80 -33.52 34.97
CA ALA A 1170 -34.62 -32.36 34.64
C ALA A 1170 -35.90 -32.28 35.50
N GLU A 1171 -36.46 -33.43 35.90
CA GLU A 1171 -37.62 -33.50 36.78
C GLU A 1171 -37.32 -32.92 38.18
N TYR A 1172 -36.09 -33.11 38.70
CA TYR A 1172 -35.67 -32.51 39.96
C TYR A 1172 -35.80 -30.97 39.93
N PHE A 1173 -35.23 -30.33 38.90
CA PHE A 1173 -35.32 -28.87 38.77
C PHE A 1173 -36.70 -28.38 38.34
N THR A 1174 -37.47 -29.20 37.62
CA THR A 1174 -38.88 -28.90 37.33
C THR A 1174 -39.71 -28.82 38.62
N ASN A 1175 -39.46 -29.73 39.57
CA ASN A 1175 -40.11 -29.70 40.88
C ASN A 1175 -39.67 -28.48 41.71
N ALA A 1176 -38.39 -28.11 41.67
CA ALA A 1176 -37.89 -26.89 42.30
C ALA A 1176 -38.55 -25.64 41.71
N PHE A 1177 -38.56 -25.51 40.38
CA PHE A 1177 -39.20 -24.43 39.66
C PHE A 1177 -40.68 -24.29 40.05
N PHE A 1178 -41.46 -25.38 40.03
CA PHE A 1178 -42.89 -25.30 40.36
C PHE A 1178 -43.16 -25.08 41.86
N TYR A 1179 -42.25 -25.47 42.75
CA TYR A 1179 -42.33 -25.08 44.15
C TYR A 1179 -42.24 -23.56 44.29
N ASP A 1180 -41.22 -22.96 43.67
CA ASP A 1180 -40.98 -21.52 43.71
C ASP A 1180 -42.08 -20.74 42.95
N TRP A 1181 -42.55 -21.24 41.80
CA TRP A 1181 -43.66 -20.69 41.01
C TRP A 1181 -44.97 -20.61 41.79
N ASN A 1182 -45.29 -21.65 42.56
CA ASN A 1182 -46.53 -21.73 43.34
C ASN A 1182 -46.45 -20.92 44.64
N ALA A 1183 -45.26 -20.80 45.25
CA ALA A 1183 -45.06 -19.97 46.43
C ALA A 1183 -45.35 -18.48 46.16
N GLY A 1184 -45.15 -18.01 44.92
CA GLY A 1184 -45.50 -16.65 44.50
C GLY A 1184 -46.99 -16.30 44.55
N ASN A 1185 -47.89 -17.29 44.39
CA ASN A 1185 -49.35 -17.08 44.38
C ASN A 1185 -49.94 -16.80 45.77
N GLU A 1186 -49.24 -17.14 46.87
CA GLU A 1186 -49.72 -16.87 48.22
C GLU A 1186 -49.53 -15.41 48.65
N ALA A 1187 -48.66 -14.65 47.98
CA ALA A 1187 -48.38 -13.25 48.31
C ALA A 1187 -49.40 -12.25 47.72
N ASP A 1188 -50.08 -12.59 46.62
CA ASP A 1188 -51.10 -11.73 45.98
C ASP A 1188 -52.42 -11.63 46.78
N ASN A 1189 -52.64 -12.50 47.77
CA ASN A 1189 -53.84 -12.46 48.61
C ASN A 1189 -53.66 -11.70 49.94
N ASP A 1190 -52.43 -11.32 50.31
CA ASP A 1190 -52.14 -10.74 51.63
C ASP A 1190 -51.37 -9.39 51.62
N ASN A 1191 -51.04 -8.80 50.46
CA ASN A 1191 -50.20 -7.58 50.39
C ASN A 1191 -50.86 -6.38 49.66
N GLU A 1192 -51.88 -5.77 50.28
CA GLU A 1192 -52.20 -4.35 50.03
C GLU A 1192 -51.31 -3.37 50.85
N ASP A 1193 -50.40 -3.84 51.72
CA ASP A 1193 -49.73 -2.96 52.72
C ASP A 1193 -48.19 -3.11 52.87
N ALA A 1194 -47.47 -3.78 51.97
CA ALA A 1194 -45.99 -3.85 52.08
C ALA A 1194 -45.31 -2.58 51.51
N SER A 1195 -45.25 -1.51 52.31
CA SER A 1195 -44.39 -0.35 52.04
C SER A 1195 -42.90 -0.69 52.22
N PRO A 1196 -41.97 -0.09 51.45
CA PRO A 1196 -40.55 -0.47 51.42
C PRO A 1196 -39.70 0.13 52.56
N ASP A 1197 -40.23 0.25 53.77
CA ASP A 1197 -39.58 0.99 54.88
C ASP A 1197 -38.85 0.14 55.93
N ASP A 1198 -38.82 -1.20 55.83
CA ASP A 1198 -38.19 -2.06 56.86
C ASP A 1198 -36.78 -2.57 56.52
N ALA A 1199 -36.06 -1.91 55.62
CA ALA A 1199 -34.66 -2.23 55.29
C ALA A 1199 -33.69 -1.08 55.65
N ASP A 1200 -33.74 -0.60 56.90
CA ASP A 1200 -32.71 0.27 57.47
C ASP A 1200 -32.18 -0.37 58.77
N ASN A 1201 -31.03 -1.03 58.68
CA ASN A 1201 -29.96 -1.02 59.70
C ASN A 1201 -28.75 -1.82 59.20
N GLU A 1202 -27.99 -1.22 58.29
CA GLU A 1202 -26.51 -1.30 58.25
C GLU A 1202 -26.01 -0.38 57.12
N LYS A 1203 -26.19 0.93 57.27
CA LYS A 1203 -25.44 1.93 56.50
C LYS A 1203 -24.27 2.40 57.34
N ALA A 1204 -23.07 2.03 56.92
CA ALA A 1204 -21.83 2.68 57.33
C ALA A 1204 -21.98 4.19 57.14
N GLY A 1205 -21.71 4.95 58.19
CA GLY A 1205 -22.05 6.38 58.29
C GLY A 1205 -21.29 7.27 57.32
N TRP A 1206 -22.02 8.08 56.57
CA TRP A 1206 -21.49 9.22 55.82
C TRP A 1206 -22.17 10.50 56.33
N SER A 1207 -21.39 11.46 56.82
CA SER A 1207 -21.90 12.71 57.38
C SER A 1207 -22.06 13.82 56.32
N PRO A 1208 -22.92 14.84 56.52
CA PRO A 1208 -23.24 15.87 55.53
C PRO A 1208 -22.09 16.80 55.09
N SER A 1209 -20.88 16.65 55.64
CA SER A 1209 -19.70 17.45 55.26
C SER A 1209 -19.01 16.99 53.97
N SER A 1210 -19.33 15.79 53.46
CA SER A 1210 -18.69 15.22 52.27
C SER A 1210 -19.14 15.88 50.96
N TRP A 1211 -20.36 16.44 50.92
CA TRP A 1211 -20.90 17.12 49.73
C TRP A 1211 -20.13 18.40 49.36
N GLN A 1212 -19.65 19.15 50.35
CA GLN A 1212 -18.87 20.37 50.09
C GLN A 1212 -17.47 20.07 49.58
N ILE A 1213 -16.87 18.95 50.03
CA ILE A 1213 -15.54 18.50 49.58
C ILE A 1213 -15.63 17.96 48.15
N MET A 1214 -16.67 17.17 47.83
CA MET A 1214 -16.88 16.61 46.49
C MET A 1214 -17.15 17.71 45.44
N PHE A 1215 -17.91 18.76 45.81
CA PHE A 1215 -18.14 19.91 44.93
C PHE A 1215 -16.86 20.71 44.69
N LEU A 1216 -15.98 20.82 45.70
CA LEU A 1216 -14.68 21.47 45.56
C LEU A 1216 -13.71 20.66 44.69
N VAL A 1217 -13.73 19.34 44.80
CA VAL A 1217 -12.93 18.41 43.97
C VAL A 1217 -13.37 18.47 42.51
N ILE A 1218 -14.68 18.49 42.24
CA ILE A 1218 -15.23 18.63 40.88
C ILE A 1218 -14.83 19.97 40.25
N ILE A 1219 -14.87 21.07 41.02
CA ILE A 1219 -14.42 22.39 40.56
C ILE A 1219 -12.90 22.38 40.27
N ILE A 1220 -12.09 21.73 41.10
CA ILE A 1220 -10.64 21.61 40.89
C ILE A 1220 -10.35 20.77 39.63
N ILE A 1221 -11.07 19.66 39.41
CA ILE A 1221 -10.93 18.83 38.20
C ILE A 1221 -11.31 19.63 36.95
N LEU A 1222 -12.40 20.41 36.99
CA LEU A 1222 -12.80 21.28 35.88
C LEU A 1222 -11.77 22.38 35.60
N ILE A 1223 -11.19 23.00 36.63
CA ILE A 1223 -10.14 24.01 36.48
C ILE A 1223 -8.87 23.38 35.89
N ILE A 1224 -8.48 22.18 36.33
CA ILE A 1224 -7.33 21.44 35.78
C ILE A 1224 -7.58 21.09 34.30
N SER A 1225 -8.78 20.62 33.94
CA SER A 1225 -9.14 20.35 32.54
C SER A 1225 -9.09 21.59 31.66
N VAL A 1226 -9.58 22.74 32.14
CA VAL A 1226 -9.51 24.01 31.39
C VAL A 1226 -8.07 24.51 31.25
N ILE A 1227 -7.25 24.38 32.29
CA ILE A 1227 -5.81 24.73 32.23
C ILE A 1227 -5.07 23.79 31.27
N ARG A 1228 -5.40 22.49 31.25
CA ARG A 1228 -4.82 21.49 30.34
C ARG A 1228 -5.19 21.79 28.89
N ASP A 1229 -6.42 22.26 28.62
CA ASP A 1229 -6.86 22.66 27.28
C ASP A 1229 -6.19 23.97 26.82
N ILE A 1230 -6.02 24.95 27.72
CA ILE A 1230 -5.27 26.19 27.43
C ILE A 1230 -3.79 25.90 27.15
N TYR A 1231 -3.19 24.92 27.84
CA TYR A 1231 -1.78 24.54 27.62
C TYR A 1231 -1.61 23.75 26.31
N LYS A 1232 -2.57 22.88 25.95
CA LYS A 1232 -2.58 22.18 24.64
C LYS A 1232 -2.72 23.14 23.46
N ARG A 1233 -3.53 24.21 23.57
CA ARG A 1233 -3.70 25.22 22.51
C ARG A 1233 -2.53 26.19 22.32
N ARG A 1234 -1.60 26.29 23.29
CA ARG A 1234 -0.39 27.11 23.17
C ARG A 1234 0.84 26.34 22.64
N ARG A 1235 0.72 25.02 22.46
CA ARG A 1235 1.78 24.14 21.96
C ARG A 1235 1.49 23.55 20.57
N ARG A 1236 0.35 23.90 19.97
CA ARG A 1236 0.06 23.71 18.54
C ARG A 1236 0.37 24.98 17.78
#